data_AF-A0A535AAE3-F1
#
_entry.id   AF-A0A535AAE3-F1
#
_cell.length_a   1.000
_cell.length_b   1.000
_cell.length_c   1.000
_cell.angle_alpha   90.00
_cell.angle_beta   90.00
_cell.angle_gamma   90.00
#
_symmetry.space_group_name_H-M   'P 1'
#
loop_
_entity.id
_entity.type
_entity.pdbx_description
1 polymer ?
#
loop_
_entity_poly.entity_id
_entity_poly.type
_entity_poly.pdbx_seq_one_letter_code
_entity_poly.pdbx_strand_id
1 'polypeptide(L)'
;MSRRGLPLLVVLLATARPAAAVCTAADIMACGSACWTCTGSTCTIVKLLPVTRAACTFDFGARDLVLAGGGFTAGANAFAIKAHGLTVGASGTLKATGNQATGGGVITLTLGAGGLTVLPGANLIDLTGAKVAGTAQTGGGTFSVFADGDITLGGPGIAVDGTTTDAQGGMILVNAGRLSGTTVVASGSITVRANLSATAKTNGTGGTVMLVANGSGTSGRIDVEQRIDVTGGANGGTIKLMSSGDTILGTTPGGGPLLVADANGDGTDGGEIDVTAGGQVRGNNGATGPLRARGSTAFLLGTGGGIGGTVCLDAAGALTLGGSSGGIDASGGQSGCGGCIALTTDDSGADLTLAVPLFAGASGPDGAAGEVDVTAGGRALLHGDIDASATNGCGVLCITALSDITLETPARAIRADGSGGMVDLCAGRDVVLASPLVSAAATSLLAGNEGGSLCVASGRAIAANGPVDVSAAGPNAGGMIDIEADRALSVGGAATLDADGGQGGGSGGTIFLLAGGFGFPGDATLSGQAHARGTATPGAAAATLTGCTVHVGPTGLLDTRGDARARNTLVARTALRVDAGALIATTGADPTSRNFVTLPAGAPAPSPGAFAPPLVPGDVQVRPVCTGPSQPAGCLVPCPACGNGQVEYPETCDNGIGNGPCQPCSANCRTFTCNDNNPCTTDTCDVLAGCVHTTILGCTTTTTTLPTTQVPCGDVNGDGIVNIGDALLVAQVDVGLRQCSQLKHPEVCDVNRDSACNIGDALRLAQCDVGLISCAFPCTPFVCQ
;
A
#
# COMPACT_ATOMS: atom_id res chain seq x y z
N MET A 1 -9.91 -91.85 56.58
CA MET A 1 -10.34 -92.50 55.32
C MET A 1 -11.01 -91.45 54.43
N SER A 2 -10.37 -91.16 53.28
CA SER A 2 -10.89 -90.65 52.00
C SER A 2 -12.00 -89.58 51.93
N ARG A 3 -11.65 -88.40 51.39
CA ARG A 3 -12.14 -87.75 50.13
C ARG A 3 -11.60 -86.32 50.05
N ARG A 4 -10.65 -86.00 49.13
CA ARG A 4 -10.84 -85.41 47.77
C ARG A 4 -11.78 -84.18 47.82
N GLY A 5 -11.45 -82.96 47.40
CA GLY A 5 -10.40 -82.40 46.54
C GLY A 5 -11.07 -81.33 45.64
N LEU A 6 -10.52 -80.11 45.56
CA LEU A 6 -10.88 -79.12 44.52
C LEU A 6 -9.69 -78.16 44.32
N PRO A 7 -9.17 -77.96 43.09
CA PRO A 7 -8.10 -77.00 42.83
C PRO A 7 -8.68 -75.61 42.52
N LEU A 8 -8.13 -74.59 43.16
CA LEU A 8 -8.43 -73.18 42.89
C LEU A 8 -7.71 -72.76 41.61
N LEU A 9 -8.47 -72.44 40.57
CA LEU A 9 -8.02 -71.89 39.30
C LEU A 9 -7.58 -70.43 39.50
N VAL A 10 -6.27 -70.17 39.47
CA VAL A 10 -5.72 -68.80 39.43
C VAL A 10 -5.85 -68.28 38.00
N VAL A 11 -6.80 -67.37 37.79
CA VAL A 11 -6.88 -66.55 36.57
C VAL A 11 -5.75 -65.53 36.63
N LEU A 12 -4.75 -65.67 35.75
CA LEU A 12 -3.81 -64.59 35.46
C LEU A 12 -4.59 -63.43 34.84
N LEU A 13 -4.82 -62.36 35.62
CA LEU A 13 -5.12 -61.06 35.06
C LEU A 13 -3.89 -60.61 34.24
N ALA A 14 -4.05 -60.58 32.92
CA ALA A 14 -3.12 -59.90 32.03
C ALA A 14 -3.05 -58.43 32.47
N THR A 15 -1.91 -58.02 33.01
CA THR A 15 -1.62 -56.62 33.29
C THR A 15 -1.65 -55.87 31.97
N ALA A 16 -2.52 -54.86 31.87
CA ALA A 16 -2.53 -53.93 30.76
C ALA A 16 -1.12 -53.31 30.66
N ARG A 17 -0.36 -53.65 29.63
CA ARG A 17 0.94 -53.02 29.36
C ARG A 17 0.71 -51.53 29.17
N PRO A 18 1.38 -50.64 29.93
CA PRO A 18 1.31 -49.21 29.66
C PRO A 18 1.71 -48.95 28.20
N ALA A 19 1.03 -47.99 27.56
CA ALA A 19 1.30 -47.60 26.17
C ALA A 19 2.81 -47.33 26.02
N ALA A 20 3.48 -48.13 25.20
CA ALA A 20 4.92 -48.00 24.97
C ALA A 20 5.18 -46.60 24.41
N ALA A 21 5.97 -45.81 25.13
CA ALA A 21 6.44 -44.52 24.64
C ALA A 21 7.27 -44.74 23.38
N VAL A 22 7.00 -43.95 22.33
CA VAL A 22 7.71 -44.05 21.04
C VAL A 22 8.59 -42.83 20.84
N CYS A 23 9.71 -43.01 20.13
CA CYS A 23 10.58 -41.89 19.78
C CYS A 23 11.19 -41.97 18.37
N THR A 24 11.01 -43.10 17.69
CA THR A 24 11.45 -43.32 16.31
C THR A 24 10.38 -44.05 15.50
N ALA A 25 10.46 -43.98 14.17
CA ALA A 25 9.59 -44.78 13.30
C ALA A 25 9.77 -46.29 13.53
N ALA A 26 10.98 -46.73 13.88
CA ALA A 26 11.27 -48.13 14.21
C ALA A 26 10.48 -48.62 15.44
N ASP A 27 10.27 -47.77 16.44
CA ASP A 27 9.45 -48.12 17.62
C ASP A 27 8.00 -48.39 17.24
N ILE A 28 7.47 -47.63 16.26
CA ILE A 28 6.11 -47.79 15.75
C ILE A 28 6.01 -49.08 14.93
N MET A 29 7.00 -49.32 14.06
CA MET A 29 7.07 -50.55 13.25
C MET A 29 7.17 -51.81 14.12
N ALA A 30 7.87 -51.73 15.25
CA ALA A 30 8.01 -52.83 16.20
C ALA A 30 6.70 -53.23 16.90
N CYS A 31 5.72 -52.31 16.96
CA CYS A 31 4.37 -52.61 17.47
C CYS A 31 3.51 -53.42 16.48
N GLY A 32 3.93 -53.54 15.22
CA GLY A 32 3.24 -54.30 14.18
C GLY A 32 1.86 -53.71 13.82
N SER A 33 0.97 -54.57 13.31
CA SER A 33 -0.36 -54.22 12.80
C SER A 33 -1.30 -53.58 13.85
N ALA A 34 -0.93 -53.64 15.12
CA ALA A 34 -1.67 -53.02 16.23
C ALA A 34 -1.46 -51.50 16.34
N CYS A 35 -0.37 -50.98 15.77
CA CYS A 35 -0.08 -49.53 15.77
C CYS A 35 -0.14 -48.94 14.36
N TRP A 36 0.36 -49.65 13.36
CA TRP A 36 0.39 -49.17 11.98
C TRP A 36 0.17 -50.29 10.97
N THR A 37 -0.41 -49.97 9.82
CA THR A 37 -0.60 -50.92 8.70
C THR A 37 -0.26 -50.23 7.39
N CYS A 38 0.44 -50.91 6.48
CA CYS A 38 0.78 -50.35 5.17
C CYS A 38 0.08 -51.09 4.05
N THR A 39 -0.50 -50.34 3.11
CA THR A 39 -1.01 -50.83 1.84
C THR A 39 -0.25 -50.09 0.74
N GLY A 40 0.70 -50.78 0.09
CA GLY A 40 1.63 -50.13 -0.84
C GLY A 40 2.55 -49.13 -0.13
N SER A 41 2.67 -47.91 -0.67
CA SER A 41 3.43 -46.80 -0.10
C SER A 41 2.70 -46.07 1.03
N THR A 42 1.38 -46.27 1.17
CA THR A 42 0.56 -45.61 2.18
C THR A 42 0.51 -46.44 3.47
N CYS A 43 0.81 -45.81 4.59
CA CYS A 43 0.81 -46.41 5.92
C CYS A 43 -0.14 -45.65 6.84
N THR A 44 -1.05 -46.38 7.49
CA THR A 44 -2.05 -45.83 8.40
C THR A 44 -1.63 -46.07 9.84
N ILE A 45 -1.62 -45.02 10.66
CA ILE A 45 -1.51 -45.13 12.12
C ILE A 45 -2.91 -45.11 12.70
N VAL A 46 -3.27 -46.20 13.39
CA VAL A 46 -4.61 -46.43 13.95
C VAL A 46 -4.63 -46.34 15.48
N LYS A 47 -3.46 -46.15 16.10
CA LYS A 47 -3.31 -46.03 17.55
C LYS A 47 -2.78 -44.66 17.95
N LEU A 48 -3.21 -44.16 19.10
CA LEU A 48 -2.65 -42.97 19.72
C LEU A 48 -1.33 -43.31 20.43
N LEU A 49 -0.25 -42.63 20.06
CA LEU A 49 1.11 -42.91 20.47
C LEU A 49 1.67 -41.79 21.36
N PRO A 50 2.02 -42.07 22.63
CA PRO A 50 2.59 -41.07 23.51
C PRO A 50 4.09 -40.86 23.24
N VAL A 51 4.50 -39.60 23.13
CA VAL A 51 5.89 -39.15 23.03
C VAL A 51 6.32 -38.61 24.40
N THR A 52 7.17 -39.33 25.11
CA THR A 52 7.56 -38.98 26.49
C THR A 52 8.99 -38.47 26.62
N ARG A 53 9.77 -38.48 25.53
CA ARG A 53 11.14 -37.96 25.50
C ARG A 53 11.15 -36.56 24.89
N ALA A 54 12.11 -35.74 25.31
CA ALA A 54 12.16 -34.31 25.00
C ALA A 54 12.38 -33.97 23.50
N ALA A 55 12.89 -34.91 22.69
CA ALA A 55 13.05 -34.72 21.25
C ALA A 55 12.98 -36.08 20.52
N CYS A 56 11.95 -36.28 19.70
CA CYS A 56 11.77 -37.51 18.93
C CYS A 56 11.64 -37.22 17.43
N THR A 57 12.09 -38.15 16.58
CA THR A 57 11.99 -38.01 15.12
C THR A 57 11.48 -39.30 14.52
N PHE A 58 10.33 -39.20 13.85
CA PHE A 58 9.65 -40.30 13.16
C PHE A 58 9.87 -40.15 11.66
N ASP A 59 10.90 -40.80 11.15
CA ASP A 59 11.21 -40.80 9.71
C ASP A 59 10.62 -42.04 9.02
N PHE A 60 9.59 -41.81 8.21
CA PHE A 60 8.91 -42.84 7.42
C PHE A 60 9.43 -42.91 5.97
N GLY A 61 10.44 -42.12 5.62
CA GLY A 61 11.01 -42.06 4.28
C GLY A 61 9.96 -41.67 3.22
N ALA A 62 9.96 -42.37 2.09
CA ALA A 62 9.11 -42.10 0.94
C ALA A 62 7.64 -42.59 1.09
N ARG A 63 7.14 -42.78 2.32
CA ARG A 63 5.80 -43.30 2.58
C ARG A 63 4.80 -42.17 2.81
N ASP A 64 3.56 -42.39 2.39
CA ASP A 64 2.44 -41.53 2.76
C ASP A 64 1.87 -42.00 4.09
N LEU A 65 1.73 -41.09 5.05
CA LEU A 65 1.20 -41.41 6.36
C LEU A 65 -0.26 -40.96 6.46
N VAL A 66 -1.13 -41.82 6.99
CA VAL A 66 -2.52 -41.48 7.30
C VAL A 66 -2.75 -41.67 8.80
N LEU A 67 -3.21 -40.63 9.50
CA LEU A 67 -3.66 -40.72 10.89
C LEU A 67 -5.18 -40.94 10.89
N ALA A 68 -5.64 -42.17 11.13
CA ALA A 68 -7.06 -42.52 11.10
C ALA A 68 -7.46 -43.15 12.45
N GLY A 69 -8.07 -42.38 13.34
CA GLY A 69 -8.34 -42.77 14.73
C GLY A 69 -7.10 -42.92 15.62
N GLY A 70 -5.89 -42.84 15.05
CA GLY A 70 -4.60 -42.83 15.74
C GLY A 70 -3.86 -41.49 15.66
N GLY A 71 -2.61 -41.45 16.12
CA GLY A 71 -1.82 -40.21 16.07
C GLY A 71 -0.74 -40.11 17.15
N PHE A 72 -0.36 -38.88 17.48
CA PHE A 72 0.72 -38.56 18.42
C PHE A 72 0.27 -37.60 19.51
N THR A 73 0.72 -37.83 20.76
CA THR A 73 0.54 -36.92 21.90
C THR A 73 1.87 -36.73 22.64
N ALA A 74 2.34 -35.50 22.82
CA ALA A 74 3.68 -35.22 23.35
C ALA A 74 3.73 -34.40 24.64
N GLY A 75 2.62 -33.83 25.12
CA GLY A 75 2.68 -32.82 26.18
C GLY A 75 3.52 -31.63 25.73
N ALA A 76 4.34 -31.08 26.63
CA ALA A 76 5.29 -30.00 26.32
C ALA A 76 6.56 -30.45 25.55
N ASN A 77 6.65 -31.73 25.13
CA ASN A 77 7.83 -32.23 24.42
C ASN A 77 7.82 -31.86 22.92
N ALA A 78 8.99 -31.98 22.28
CA ALA A 78 9.14 -31.80 20.85
C ALA A 78 9.15 -33.13 20.09
N PHE A 79 8.49 -33.19 18.92
CA PHE A 79 8.68 -34.27 17.97
C PHE A 79 8.60 -33.82 16.51
N ALA A 80 9.30 -34.56 15.65
CA ALA A 80 9.29 -34.34 14.21
C ALA A 80 8.76 -35.57 13.46
N ILE A 81 8.03 -35.36 12.37
CA ILE A 81 7.62 -36.41 11.42
C ILE A 81 8.23 -36.08 10.07
N LYS A 82 8.92 -37.05 9.46
CA LYS A 82 9.39 -36.99 8.08
C LYS A 82 8.67 -38.05 7.24
N ALA A 83 8.09 -37.66 6.13
CA ALA A 83 7.31 -38.56 5.25
C ALA A 83 7.24 -38.02 3.81
N HIS A 84 6.74 -38.82 2.87
CA HIS A 84 6.42 -38.31 1.54
C HIS A 84 5.19 -37.41 1.57
N GLY A 85 4.16 -37.78 2.32
CA GLY A 85 2.96 -36.99 2.57
C GLY A 85 2.31 -37.38 3.90
N LEU A 86 1.48 -36.49 4.44
CA LEU A 86 0.73 -36.73 5.67
C LEU A 86 -0.74 -36.35 5.49
N THR A 87 -1.64 -37.30 5.76
CA THR A 87 -3.08 -37.04 5.88
C THR A 87 -3.52 -37.22 7.33
N VAL A 88 -4.06 -36.17 7.96
CA VAL A 88 -4.76 -36.27 9.24
C VAL A 88 -6.23 -36.53 8.94
N GLY A 89 -6.62 -37.79 9.04
CA GLY A 89 -7.96 -38.27 8.73
C GLY A 89 -8.93 -38.16 9.91
N ALA A 90 -10.07 -38.83 9.80
CA ALA A 90 -11.11 -38.83 10.83
C ALA A 90 -10.55 -39.26 12.20
N SER A 91 -10.78 -38.43 13.23
CA SER A 91 -10.25 -38.56 14.59
C SER A 91 -8.71 -38.72 14.68
N GLY A 92 -7.99 -38.40 13.61
CA GLY A 92 -6.53 -38.34 13.59
C GLY A 92 -6.03 -37.25 14.55
N THR A 93 -4.94 -37.52 15.27
CA THR A 93 -4.46 -36.63 16.34
C THR A 93 -2.99 -36.24 16.18
N LEU A 94 -2.71 -34.95 16.24
CA LEU A 94 -1.38 -34.38 16.45
C LEU A 94 -1.49 -33.41 17.63
N LYS A 95 -0.93 -33.76 18.79
CA LYS A 95 -1.11 -32.97 20.00
C LYS A 95 0.20 -32.82 20.78
N ALA A 96 0.51 -31.59 21.16
CA ALA A 96 1.63 -31.24 22.03
C ALA A 96 1.21 -30.15 23.03
N THR A 97 0.02 -30.29 23.61
CA THR A 97 -0.52 -29.35 24.59
C THR A 97 0.30 -29.36 25.87
N GLY A 98 0.61 -28.17 26.37
CA GLY A 98 1.14 -27.95 27.71
C GLY A 98 0.10 -28.21 28.80
N ASN A 99 0.37 -27.70 30.00
CA ASN A 99 -0.54 -27.74 31.13
C ASN A 99 -0.49 -26.39 31.87
N GLN A 100 -1.13 -26.28 33.03
CA GLN A 100 -1.19 -25.03 33.80
C GLN A 100 0.17 -24.49 34.29
N ALA A 101 1.25 -25.27 34.15
CA ALA A 101 2.62 -24.92 34.56
C ALA A 101 3.66 -25.16 33.46
N THR A 102 3.25 -25.59 32.26
CA THR A 102 4.17 -25.84 31.13
C THR A 102 3.65 -25.21 29.85
N GLY A 103 4.56 -24.65 29.05
CA GLY A 103 4.25 -24.19 27.70
C GLY A 103 3.83 -25.32 26.76
N GLY A 104 3.37 -24.95 25.57
CA GLY A 104 3.10 -25.87 24.48
C GLY A 104 4.38 -26.49 23.94
N GLY A 105 4.29 -27.71 23.44
CA GLY A 105 5.39 -28.42 22.82
C GLY A 105 5.64 -27.99 21.37
N VAL A 106 6.49 -28.75 20.67
CA VAL A 106 6.89 -28.46 19.29
C VAL A 106 6.56 -29.64 18.39
N ILE A 107 5.91 -29.37 17.26
CA ILE A 107 5.66 -30.36 16.21
C ILE A 107 6.26 -29.85 14.91
N THR A 108 7.20 -30.60 14.33
CA THR A 108 7.79 -30.29 13.02
C THR A 108 7.45 -31.37 12.00
N LEU A 109 6.87 -30.98 10.87
CA LEU A 109 6.59 -31.87 9.74
C LEU A 109 7.52 -31.52 8.58
N THR A 110 8.22 -32.51 8.06
CA THR A 110 9.02 -32.39 6.83
C THR A 110 8.47 -33.39 5.81
N LEU A 111 7.82 -32.88 4.78
CA LEU A 111 7.02 -33.65 3.85
C LEU A 111 7.55 -33.49 2.42
N GLY A 112 7.48 -34.55 1.64
CA GLY A 112 7.78 -34.52 0.21
C GLY A 112 6.61 -33.96 -0.62
N ALA A 113 6.54 -34.38 -1.89
CA ALA A 113 5.52 -33.94 -2.84
C ALA A 113 4.10 -34.38 -2.47
N GLY A 114 3.94 -35.35 -1.55
CA GLY A 114 2.64 -35.77 -1.04
C GLY A 114 1.96 -34.75 -0.12
N GLY A 115 2.70 -33.74 0.36
CA GLY A 115 2.10 -32.60 1.06
C GLY A 115 1.45 -32.92 2.41
N LEU A 116 0.69 -31.97 2.93
CA LEU A 116 -0.12 -32.12 4.14
C LEU A 116 -1.61 -31.95 3.81
N THR A 117 -2.43 -32.89 4.24
CA THR A 117 -3.90 -32.77 4.17
C THR A 117 -4.52 -33.02 5.55
N VAL A 118 -5.20 -32.04 6.11
CA VAL A 118 -5.99 -32.20 7.34
C VAL A 118 -7.46 -32.22 6.95
N LEU A 119 -8.14 -33.33 7.19
CA LEU A 119 -9.55 -33.50 6.81
C LEU A 119 -10.50 -32.90 7.87
N PRO A 120 -11.73 -32.48 7.49
CA PRO A 120 -12.74 -31.95 8.41
C PRO A 120 -13.04 -32.82 9.64
N GLY A 121 -12.91 -34.15 9.51
CA GLY A 121 -13.15 -35.09 10.60
C GLY A 121 -11.98 -35.27 11.57
N ALA A 122 -10.83 -34.61 11.37
CA ALA A 122 -9.67 -34.71 12.27
C ALA A 122 -9.94 -34.11 13.65
N ASN A 123 -9.09 -34.42 14.63
CA ASN A 123 -9.07 -33.69 15.90
C ASN A 123 -8.30 -32.37 15.76
N LEU A 124 -8.56 -31.41 16.66
CA LEU A 124 -7.80 -30.16 16.75
C LEU A 124 -6.31 -30.47 16.91
N ILE A 125 -5.48 -29.84 16.10
CA ILE A 125 -4.03 -29.87 16.30
C ILE A 125 -3.73 -28.86 17.42
N ASP A 126 -3.53 -29.37 18.62
CA ASP A 126 -3.49 -28.57 19.86
C ASP A 126 -2.08 -28.60 20.46
N LEU A 127 -1.47 -27.42 20.53
CA LEU A 127 -0.19 -27.13 21.15
C LEU A 127 -0.32 -25.92 22.09
N THR A 128 -1.49 -25.70 22.67
CA THR A 128 -1.74 -24.60 23.62
C THR A 128 -0.91 -24.78 24.89
N GLY A 129 -0.58 -23.70 25.61
CA GLY A 129 0.26 -23.80 26.81
C GLY A 129 0.23 -22.59 27.75
N ALA A 130 0.65 -22.82 29.00
CA ALA A 130 0.72 -21.79 30.03
C ALA A 130 2.10 -21.13 30.10
N LYS A 131 2.17 -19.98 30.78
CA LYS A 131 3.44 -19.36 31.16
C LYS A 131 4.21 -20.23 32.15
N VAL A 132 5.53 -20.32 31.95
CA VAL A 132 6.46 -20.98 32.86
C VAL A 132 7.15 -19.93 33.73
N ALA A 133 7.03 -20.07 35.05
CA ALA A 133 7.62 -19.13 36.00
C ALA A 133 9.15 -19.01 35.81
N GLY A 134 9.66 -17.77 35.82
CA GLY A 134 11.08 -17.48 35.67
C GLY A 134 11.62 -17.57 34.24
N THR A 135 10.75 -17.73 33.23
CA THR A 135 11.13 -17.70 31.81
C THR A 135 10.45 -16.54 31.11
N ALA A 136 11.18 -15.87 30.22
CA ALA A 136 10.59 -14.93 29.27
C ALA A 136 9.98 -15.73 28.10
N GLN A 137 8.90 -15.22 27.50
CA GLN A 137 8.33 -15.74 26.25
C GLN A 137 7.67 -17.14 26.27
N THR A 138 7.33 -17.73 27.42
CA THR A 138 6.66 -19.05 27.45
C THR A 138 5.14 -18.95 27.39
N GLY A 139 4.53 -19.81 26.58
CA GLY A 139 3.08 -19.88 26.38
C GLY A 139 2.72 -20.95 25.37
N GLY A 140 2.10 -20.55 24.26
CA GLY A 140 1.78 -21.41 23.13
C GLY A 140 2.99 -22.13 22.52
N GLY A 141 2.75 -23.30 21.93
CA GLY A 141 3.78 -24.14 21.30
C GLY A 141 4.17 -23.69 19.89
N THR A 142 4.91 -24.54 19.18
CA THR A 142 5.31 -24.30 17.79
C THR A 142 4.86 -25.44 16.89
N PHE A 143 4.08 -25.12 15.85
CA PHE A 143 3.70 -26.04 14.80
C PHE A 143 4.36 -25.62 13.49
N SER A 144 5.21 -26.47 12.92
CA SER A 144 5.94 -26.16 11.68
C SER A 144 5.71 -27.23 10.62
N VAL A 145 5.43 -26.83 9.39
CA VAL A 145 5.27 -27.72 8.23
C VAL A 145 6.14 -27.20 7.09
N PHE A 146 6.99 -28.08 6.56
CA PHE A 146 7.76 -27.83 5.36
C PHE A 146 7.42 -28.95 4.38
N ALA A 147 6.69 -28.64 3.31
CA ALA A 147 6.24 -29.62 2.32
C ALA A 147 6.69 -29.20 0.91
N ASP A 148 7.21 -30.14 0.12
CA ASP A 148 7.48 -29.88 -1.30
C ASP A 148 6.16 -29.78 -2.12
N GLY A 149 5.06 -30.37 -1.63
CA GLY A 149 3.74 -30.32 -2.27
C GLY A 149 2.71 -29.43 -1.56
N ASP A 150 1.44 -29.55 -1.94
CA ASP A 150 0.34 -28.74 -1.42
C ASP A 150 0.04 -28.98 0.07
N ILE A 151 -0.51 -27.95 0.73
CA ILE A 151 -0.96 -28.02 2.11
C ILE A 151 -2.42 -27.59 2.20
N THR A 152 -3.30 -28.49 2.62
CA THR A 152 -4.72 -28.23 2.84
C THR A 152 -5.10 -28.42 4.31
N LEU A 153 -5.63 -27.38 4.93
CA LEU A 153 -6.10 -27.38 6.32
C LEU A 153 -7.63 -27.28 6.34
N GLY A 154 -8.34 -28.42 6.30
CA GLY A 154 -9.81 -28.46 6.32
C GLY A 154 -10.43 -28.93 7.64
N GLY A 155 -9.61 -29.27 8.63
CA GLY A 155 -10.02 -29.79 9.95
C GLY A 155 -10.60 -28.73 10.91
N PRO A 156 -10.77 -29.08 12.20
CA PRO A 156 -11.22 -28.14 13.23
C PRO A 156 -10.24 -26.98 13.52
N GLY A 157 -8.98 -27.08 13.10
CA GLY A 157 -8.00 -26.00 13.21
C GLY A 157 -6.65 -26.41 13.79
N ILE A 158 -5.82 -25.39 14.01
CA ILE A 158 -4.55 -25.46 14.72
C ILE A 158 -4.57 -24.41 15.84
N ALA A 159 -4.28 -24.82 17.06
CA ALA A 159 -4.23 -23.93 18.22
C ALA A 159 -2.86 -24.00 18.89
N VAL A 160 -2.15 -22.87 18.90
CA VAL A 160 -0.89 -22.64 19.61
C VAL A 160 -1.06 -21.49 20.61
N ASP A 161 -2.21 -21.43 21.30
CA ASP A 161 -2.55 -20.31 22.19
C ASP A 161 -1.79 -20.31 23.52
N GLY A 162 -1.50 -19.11 24.03
CA GLY A 162 -1.16 -18.86 25.42
C GLY A 162 -2.41 -18.88 26.31
N THR A 163 -2.44 -19.73 27.34
CA THR A 163 -3.68 -20.02 28.08
C THR A 163 -3.80 -19.28 29.43
N THR A 164 -2.70 -18.78 29.97
CA THR A 164 -2.66 -18.09 31.28
C THR A 164 -2.29 -16.63 31.12
N THR A 165 -2.45 -15.85 32.20
CA THR A 165 -1.92 -14.49 32.28
C THR A 165 -0.43 -14.46 31.92
N ASP A 166 -0.02 -13.43 31.19
CA ASP A 166 1.34 -13.22 30.65
C ASP A 166 1.85 -14.32 29.67
N ALA A 167 1.07 -15.36 29.36
CA ALA A 167 1.47 -16.38 28.40
C ALA A 167 1.34 -15.84 26.98
N GLN A 168 2.39 -16.01 26.18
CA GLN A 168 2.40 -15.57 24.80
C GLN A 168 1.69 -16.54 23.87
N GLY A 169 1.22 -16.03 22.74
CA GLY A 169 0.82 -16.87 21.62
C GLY A 169 2.04 -17.61 21.05
N GLY A 170 1.80 -18.79 20.50
CA GLY A 170 2.82 -19.63 19.89
C GLY A 170 3.07 -19.28 18.42
N MET A 171 3.67 -20.23 17.69
CA MET A 171 4.04 -20.05 16.29
C MET A 171 3.44 -21.14 15.41
N ILE A 172 2.79 -20.74 14.32
CA ILE A 172 2.38 -21.60 13.21
C ILE A 172 3.21 -21.20 12.00
N LEU A 173 4.03 -22.12 11.49
CA LEU A 173 4.84 -21.95 10.30
C LEU A 173 4.46 -22.99 9.27
N VAL A 174 3.98 -22.56 8.10
CA VAL A 174 3.57 -23.46 7.02
C VAL A 174 4.26 -23.03 5.74
N ASN A 175 5.06 -23.92 5.16
CA ASN A 175 5.76 -23.69 3.91
C ASN A 175 5.41 -24.81 2.93
N ALA A 176 4.75 -24.46 1.83
CA ALA A 176 4.42 -25.33 0.71
C ALA A 176 5.29 -24.97 -0.50
N GLY A 177 5.77 -25.99 -1.21
CA GLY A 177 6.78 -25.82 -2.25
C GLY A 177 8.15 -25.49 -1.67
N ARG A 178 9.14 -25.37 -2.56
CA ARG A 178 10.52 -25.12 -2.17
C ARG A 178 11.27 -24.33 -3.23
N LEU A 179 12.10 -23.40 -2.75
CA LEU A 179 13.05 -22.63 -3.54
C LEU A 179 14.47 -23.17 -3.36
N SER A 180 15.29 -23.01 -4.39
CA SER A 180 16.75 -23.13 -4.33
C SER A 180 17.33 -21.84 -4.91
N GLY A 181 17.79 -20.94 -4.03
CA GLY A 181 18.02 -19.55 -4.41
C GLY A 181 16.69 -18.91 -4.84
N THR A 182 16.65 -18.37 -6.06
CA THR A 182 15.45 -17.81 -6.69
C THR A 182 14.68 -18.82 -7.56
N THR A 183 15.20 -20.04 -7.72
CA THR A 183 14.58 -21.05 -8.60
C THR A 183 13.59 -21.92 -7.84
N VAL A 184 12.39 -22.07 -8.38
CA VAL A 184 11.37 -22.99 -7.86
C VAL A 184 11.76 -24.43 -8.20
N VAL A 185 12.02 -25.22 -7.16
CA VAL A 185 12.43 -26.64 -7.28
C VAL A 185 11.31 -27.61 -6.90
N ALA A 186 10.30 -27.13 -6.17
CA ALA A 186 9.03 -27.80 -5.96
C ALA A 186 7.94 -26.74 -5.83
N SER A 187 6.75 -27.02 -6.36
CA SER A 187 5.60 -26.11 -6.28
C SER A 187 4.57 -26.65 -5.31
N GLY A 188 4.06 -25.77 -4.44
CA GLY A 188 3.01 -26.11 -3.49
C GLY A 188 2.15 -24.90 -3.16
N SER A 189 0.85 -25.12 -3.07
CA SER A 189 -0.14 -24.11 -2.68
C SER A 189 -0.69 -24.42 -1.28
N ILE A 190 -1.18 -23.38 -0.61
CA ILE A 190 -1.77 -23.49 0.73
C ILE A 190 -3.26 -23.16 0.64
N THR A 191 -4.11 -24.02 1.20
CA THR A 191 -5.54 -23.78 1.37
C THR A 191 -5.92 -23.90 2.84
N VAL A 192 -6.42 -22.81 3.43
CA VAL A 192 -6.83 -22.70 4.83
C VAL A 192 -8.35 -22.62 4.90
N ARG A 193 -8.97 -23.76 5.22
CA ARG A 193 -10.41 -23.92 5.49
C ARG A 193 -10.68 -24.31 6.94
N ALA A 194 -9.75 -23.97 7.83
CA ALA A 194 -9.79 -24.25 9.25
C ALA A 194 -9.28 -23.05 10.05
N ASN A 195 -9.71 -22.91 11.31
CA ASN A 195 -9.24 -21.82 12.16
C ASN A 195 -7.79 -22.03 12.58
N LEU A 196 -6.97 -20.98 12.47
CA LEU A 196 -5.60 -20.96 12.98
C LEU A 196 -5.54 -19.96 14.13
N SER A 197 -5.06 -20.38 15.30
CA SER A 197 -5.07 -19.57 16.51
C SER A 197 -3.70 -19.58 17.19
N ALA A 198 -3.15 -18.40 17.42
CA ALA A 198 -1.94 -18.16 18.19
C ALA A 198 -2.18 -16.98 19.15
N THR A 199 -3.29 -17.02 19.88
CA THR A 199 -3.73 -15.92 20.75
C THR A 199 -3.02 -15.92 22.10
N ALA A 200 -3.07 -14.79 22.79
CA ALA A 200 -2.59 -14.65 24.17
C ALA A 200 -3.66 -14.06 25.10
N LYS A 201 -3.44 -14.18 26.42
CA LYS A 201 -4.32 -13.58 27.44
C LYS A 201 -3.80 -12.20 27.87
N THR A 202 -4.41 -11.62 28.90
CA THR A 202 -4.34 -10.21 29.34
C THR A 202 -3.00 -9.48 29.17
N ASN A 203 -1.86 -10.12 29.45
CA ASN A 203 -0.53 -9.50 29.40
C ASN A 203 0.43 -10.22 28.44
N GLY A 204 -0.06 -11.17 27.64
CA GLY A 204 0.76 -11.86 26.66
C GLY A 204 0.64 -11.20 25.30
N THR A 205 1.75 -11.12 24.58
CA THR A 205 1.77 -10.75 23.16
C THR A 205 1.18 -11.87 22.32
N GLY A 206 0.43 -11.50 21.29
CA GLY A 206 -0.05 -12.42 20.28
C GLY A 206 1.10 -13.20 19.61
N GLY A 207 0.80 -14.37 19.07
CA GLY A 207 1.77 -15.23 18.43
C GLY A 207 2.02 -14.89 16.97
N THR A 208 2.58 -15.84 16.23
CA THR A 208 2.89 -15.66 14.80
C THR A 208 2.25 -16.76 13.96
N VAL A 209 1.62 -16.37 12.85
CA VAL A 209 1.19 -17.29 11.80
C VAL A 209 1.86 -16.87 10.49
N MET A 210 2.76 -17.71 9.98
CA MET A 210 3.47 -17.47 8.72
C MET A 210 3.15 -18.58 7.72
N LEU A 211 2.57 -18.21 6.58
CA LEU A 211 2.26 -19.09 5.46
C LEU A 211 3.11 -18.69 4.25
N VAL A 212 3.83 -19.65 3.67
CA VAL A 212 4.69 -19.45 2.49
C VAL A 212 4.31 -20.46 1.42
N ALA A 213 3.86 -20.01 0.25
CA ALA A 213 3.52 -20.86 -0.88
C ALA A 213 4.45 -20.54 -2.05
N ASN A 214 5.37 -21.45 -2.34
CA ASN A 214 6.33 -21.33 -3.43
C ASN A 214 5.81 -22.08 -4.66
N GLY A 215 5.81 -21.45 -5.82
CA GLY A 215 5.30 -22.07 -7.04
C GLY A 215 5.74 -21.40 -8.32
N SER A 216 5.46 -22.06 -9.44
CA SER A 216 5.69 -21.55 -10.79
C SER A 216 4.38 -21.43 -11.57
N GLY A 217 4.29 -20.46 -12.48
CA GLY A 217 3.08 -20.22 -13.27
C GLY A 217 1.86 -19.94 -12.38
N THR A 218 0.84 -20.81 -12.44
CA THR A 218 -0.43 -20.66 -11.68
C THR A 218 -0.43 -21.37 -10.31
N SER A 219 0.73 -21.87 -9.85
CA SER A 219 0.88 -22.54 -8.55
C SER A 219 1.51 -21.59 -7.51
N GLY A 220 1.67 -22.05 -6.26
CA GLY A 220 2.21 -21.18 -5.21
C GLY A 220 1.18 -20.19 -4.69
N ARG A 221 -0.10 -20.55 -4.71
CA ARG A 221 -1.23 -19.73 -4.22
C ARG A 221 -1.44 -19.94 -2.72
N ILE A 222 -1.88 -18.88 -2.05
CA ILE A 222 -2.49 -18.97 -0.70
C ILE A 222 -3.99 -18.68 -0.81
N ASP A 223 -4.82 -19.52 -0.21
CA ASP A 223 -6.28 -19.33 -0.14
C ASP A 223 -6.75 -19.46 1.30
N VAL A 224 -7.26 -18.37 1.89
CA VAL A 224 -7.75 -18.34 3.27
C VAL A 224 -9.26 -18.10 3.28
N GLU A 225 -10.01 -19.10 3.72
CA GLU A 225 -11.47 -19.07 3.83
C GLU A 225 -11.96 -19.21 5.29
N GLN A 226 -11.05 -19.17 6.26
CA GLN A 226 -11.34 -19.26 7.70
C GLN A 226 -10.45 -18.33 8.52
N ARG A 227 -10.82 -18.11 9.78
CA ARG A 227 -10.18 -17.14 10.65
C ARG A 227 -8.74 -17.54 10.99
N ILE A 228 -7.82 -16.60 10.86
CA ILE A 228 -6.48 -16.62 11.45
C ILE A 228 -6.46 -15.56 12.56
N ASP A 229 -6.17 -15.99 13.79
CA ASP A 229 -6.24 -15.15 14.98
C ASP A 229 -4.95 -15.18 15.79
N VAL A 230 -4.28 -14.04 15.86
CA VAL A 230 -3.07 -13.80 16.65
C VAL A 230 -3.28 -12.69 17.67
N THR A 231 -4.52 -12.50 18.13
CA THR A 231 -4.87 -11.48 19.11
C THR A 231 -4.04 -11.62 20.39
N GLY A 232 -3.50 -10.51 20.91
CA GLY A 232 -2.82 -10.50 22.20
C GLY A 232 -3.51 -9.65 23.26
N GLY A 233 -3.18 -9.92 24.52
CA GLY A 233 -3.57 -9.02 25.60
C GLY A 233 -2.60 -7.86 25.76
N ALA A 234 -1.29 -8.11 25.69
CA ALA A 234 -0.28 -7.05 25.79
C ALA A 234 -0.03 -6.29 24.49
N ASN A 235 0.05 -6.97 23.35
CA ASN A 235 0.17 -6.41 22.00
C ASN A 235 -0.37 -7.45 21.01
N GLY A 236 -0.87 -7.02 19.86
CA GLY A 236 -1.25 -7.94 18.79
C GLY A 236 -0.06 -8.78 18.28
N GLY A 237 -0.36 -9.91 17.65
CA GLY A 237 0.65 -10.79 17.03
C GLY A 237 0.92 -10.46 15.56
N THR A 238 1.56 -11.38 14.85
CA THR A 238 1.92 -11.22 13.44
C THR A 238 1.29 -12.28 12.55
N ILE A 239 0.67 -11.87 11.45
CA ILE A 239 0.21 -12.74 10.36
C ILE A 239 1.02 -12.38 9.12
N LYS A 240 1.72 -13.35 8.53
CA LYS A 240 2.48 -13.15 7.29
C LYS A 240 2.11 -14.18 6.23
N LEU A 241 1.64 -13.72 5.08
CA LEU A 241 1.27 -14.54 3.93
C LEU A 241 2.19 -14.19 2.75
N MET A 242 3.00 -15.14 2.30
CA MET A 242 3.90 -14.95 1.15
C MET A 242 3.59 -15.98 0.07
N SER A 243 3.12 -15.56 -1.09
CA SER A 243 2.76 -16.44 -2.21
C SER A 243 3.55 -16.07 -3.47
N SER A 244 4.03 -17.07 -4.22
CA SER A 244 4.58 -16.81 -5.57
C SER A 244 3.49 -16.56 -6.61
N GLY A 245 2.25 -17.00 -6.35
CA GLY A 245 1.08 -16.77 -7.19
C GLY A 245 0.07 -15.85 -6.51
N ASP A 246 -1.23 -16.15 -6.67
CA ASP A 246 -2.29 -15.36 -6.05
C ASP A 246 -2.38 -15.58 -4.52
N THR A 247 -2.85 -14.55 -3.81
CA THR A 247 -3.42 -14.69 -2.46
C THR A 247 -4.91 -14.37 -2.48
N ILE A 248 -5.74 -15.35 -2.10
CA ILE A 248 -7.18 -15.15 -1.91
C ILE A 248 -7.47 -14.94 -0.42
N LEU A 249 -8.05 -13.78 -0.12
CA LEU A 249 -8.56 -13.41 1.20
C LEU A 249 -10.08 -13.57 1.18
N GLY A 250 -10.57 -14.79 1.43
CA GLY A 250 -12.00 -15.11 1.40
C GLY A 250 -12.79 -14.53 2.57
N THR A 251 -13.99 -15.06 2.81
CA THR A 251 -14.86 -14.65 3.92
C THR A 251 -15.01 -15.80 4.91
N THR A 252 -15.09 -15.50 6.21
CA THR A 252 -15.36 -16.51 7.23
C THR A 252 -16.83 -16.99 7.17
N PRO A 253 -17.08 -18.31 7.14
CA PRO A 253 -18.42 -18.86 7.32
C PRO A 253 -19.06 -18.39 8.63
N GLY A 254 -20.23 -17.76 8.55
CA GLY A 254 -20.92 -17.17 9.70
C GLY A 254 -20.55 -15.71 9.99
N GLY A 255 -19.66 -15.10 9.20
CA GLY A 255 -19.24 -13.71 9.33
C GLY A 255 -18.11 -13.50 10.35
N GLY A 256 -17.74 -12.23 10.55
CA GLY A 256 -16.59 -11.84 11.37
C GLY A 256 -15.30 -11.65 10.57
N PRO A 257 -14.20 -11.25 11.23
CA PRO A 257 -12.93 -10.98 10.56
C PRO A 257 -12.18 -12.25 10.16
N LEU A 258 -11.51 -12.17 9.02
CA LEU A 258 -10.68 -13.23 8.44
C LEU A 258 -9.30 -13.27 9.09
N LEU A 259 -8.59 -12.13 9.12
CA LEU A 259 -7.26 -12.02 9.73
C LEU A 259 -7.38 -11.07 10.92
N VAL A 260 -6.91 -11.52 12.09
CA VAL A 260 -7.03 -10.76 13.34
C VAL A 260 -5.70 -10.72 14.08
N ALA A 261 -5.15 -9.52 14.20
CA ALA A 261 -3.96 -9.18 14.97
C ALA A 261 -4.28 -8.06 15.99
N ASP A 262 -5.49 -8.06 16.54
CA ASP A 262 -5.93 -7.06 17.52
C ASP A 262 -5.15 -7.17 18.84
N ALA A 263 -5.16 -6.06 19.60
CA ALA A 263 -4.82 -6.05 21.01
C ALA A 263 -6.07 -5.83 21.88
N ASN A 264 -6.14 -6.52 23.02
CA ASN A 264 -7.29 -6.51 23.93
C ASN A 264 -6.93 -6.10 25.37
N GLY A 265 -5.77 -5.48 25.56
CA GLY A 265 -5.28 -5.04 26.87
C GLY A 265 -5.77 -3.66 27.27
N ASP A 266 -5.02 -3.04 28.16
CA ASP A 266 -5.24 -1.67 28.65
C ASP A 266 -4.24 -0.74 27.95
N GLY A 267 -4.69 -0.08 26.87
CA GLY A 267 -3.83 0.86 26.12
C GLY A 267 -2.70 0.17 25.34
N THR A 268 -3.01 -0.95 24.71
CA THR A 268 -2.06 -1.85 24.05
C THR A 268 -2.10 -1.79 22.53
N ASP A 269 -0.96 -2.07 21.89
CA ASP A 269 -0.77 -1.80 20.46
C ASP A 269 -1.24 -2.97 19.58
N GLY A 270 -1.88 -2.63 18.46
CA GLY A 270 -2.25 -3.59 17.42
C GLY A 270 -1.04 -4.32 16.83
N GLY A 271 -1.29 -5.46 16.21
CA GLY A 271 -0.26 -6.31 15.61
C GLY A 271 -0.03 -6.02 14.12
N GLU A 272 0.51 -7.01 13.43
CA GLU A 272 0.92 -6.89 12.02
C GLU A 272 0.20 -7.91 11.15
N ILE A 273 -0.30 -7.47 10.00
CA ILE A 273 -0.81 -8.32 8.92
C ILE A 273 -0.05 -7.94 7.65
N ASP A 274 0.77 -8.85 7.16
CA ASP A 274 1.60 -8.68 5.97
C ASP A 274 1.21 -9.73 4.93
N VAL A 275 0.81 -9.29 3.73
CA VAL A 275 0.44 -10.16 2.61
C VAL A 275 1.21 -9.74 1.38
N THR A 276 2.11 -10.61 0.93
CA THR A 276 2.85 -10.44 -0.34
C THR A 276 2.43 -11.51 -1.33
N ALA A 277 2.07 -11.12 -2.54
CA ALA A 277 1.70 -12.02 -3.62
C ALA A 277 2.47 -11.72 -4.91
N GLY A 278 3.13 -12.72 -5.48
CA GLY A 278 3.73 -12.65 -6.82
C GLY A 278 2.69 -12.65 -7.96
N GLY A 279 1.41 -12.81 -7.62
CA GLY A 279 0.25 -12.65 -8.50
C GLY A 279 -0.72 -11.60 -7.96
N GLN A 280 -2.01 -11.92 -7.93
CA GLN A 280 -3.05 -11.01 -7.45
C GLN A 280 -3.34 -11.18 -5.96
N VAL A 281 -3.80 -10.11 -5.30
CA VAL A 281 -4.48 -10.21 -4.00
C VAL A 281 -5.95 -9.89 -4.21
N ARG A 282 -6.84 -10.84 -3.88
CA ARG A 282 -8.27 -10.65 -4.12
C ARG A 282 -9.19 -11.36 -3.13
N GLY A 283 -10.41 -10.87 -3.04
CA GLY A 283 -11.51 -11.57 -2.37
C GLY A 283 -11.96 -12.83 -3.14
N ASN A 284 -12.53 -13.80 -2.41
CA ASN A 284 -13.19 -14.94 -3.05
C ASN A 284 -14.55 -14.50 -3.60
N ASN A 285 -14.83 -14.75 -4.89
CA ASN A 285 -16.03 -14.27 -5.59
C ASN A 285 -16.27 -12.74 -5.44
N GLY A 286 -15.20 -11.94 -5.37
CA GLY A 286 -15.28 -10.49 -5.21
C GLY A 286 -15.60 -10.02 -3.78
N ALA A 287 -15.62 -10.94 -2.80
CA ALA A 287 -15.81 -10.62 -1.39
C ALA A 287 -14.57 -10.94 -0.57
N THR A 288 -14.09 -9.96 0.17
CA THR A 288 -12.96 -10.05 1.09
C THR A 288 -13.47 -10.02 2.52
N GLY A 289 -12.98 -10.92 3.37
CA GLY A 289 -13.26 -10.88 4.80
C GLY A 289 -12.51 -9.73 5.49
N PRO A 290 -13.02 -9.19 6.61
CA PRO A 290 -12.36 -8.11 7.32
C PRO A 290 -10.95 -8.48 7.81
N LEU A 291 -10.01 -7.55 7.66
CA LEU A 291 -8.66 -7.63 8.22
C LEU A 291 -8.59 -6.65 9.40
N ARG A 292 -8.10 -7.09 10.55
CA ARG A 292 -8.10 -6.27 11.77
C ARG A 292 -6.77 -6.34 12.51
N ALA A 293 -6.20 -5.19 12.80
CA ALA A 293 -4.99 -5.04 13.60
C ALA A 293 -5.15 -3.82 14.52
N ARG A 294 -6.13 -3.84 15.42
CA ARG A 294 -6.51 -2.65 16.20
C ARG A 294 -5.74 -2.55 17.51
N GLY A 295 -5.41 -1.33 17.90
CA GLY A 295 -5.00 -0.99 19.26
C GLY A 295 -6.19 -1.03 20.23
N SER A 296 -5.91 -1.15 21.53
CA SER A 296 -6.94 -1.19 22.57
C SER A 296 -7.12 0.15 23.28
N THR A 297 -8.35 0.43 23.68
CA THR A 297 -8.68 1.56 24.55
C THR A 297 -8.12 1.32 25.94
N ALA A 298 -7.54 2.34 26.56
CA ALA A 298 -7.18 2.24 27.97
C ALA A 298 -8.43 2.24 28.87
N PHE A 299 -8.39 1.50 29.97
CA PHE A 299 -9.48 1.36 30.95
C PHE A 299 -9.52 2.56 31.92
N LEU A 300 -8.36 3.17 32.22
CA LEU A 300 -8.26 4.30 33.13
C LEU A 300 -8.52 5.62 32.40
N LEU A 301 -9.38 6.46 32.99
CA LEU A 301 -9.61 7.81 32.49
C LEU A 301 -8.31 8.62 32.59
N GLY A 302 -7.82 9.13 31.46
CA GLY A 302 -6.61 9.96 31.37
C GLY A 302 -5.34 9.22 30.94
N THR A 303 -5.38 7.92 30.69
CA THR A 303 -4.30 7.19 29.98
C THR A 303 -4.67 7.09 28.49
N GLY A 304 -3.70 7.38 27.60
CA GLY A 304 -3.89 7.21 26.16
C GLY A 304 -4.09 5.74 25.77
N GLY A 305 -4.89 5.49 24.74
CA GLY A 305 -5.04 4.17 24.15
C GLY A 305 -3.78 3.70 23.42
N GLY A 306 -3.75 2.43 23.04
CA GLY A 306 -2.66 1.87 22.26
C GLY A 306 -2.70 2.31 20.79
N ILE A 307 -1.57 2.12 20.12
CA ILE A 307 -1.39 2.43 18.71
C ILE A 307 -2.12 1.38 17.86
N GLY A 308 -2.68 1.81 16.73
CA GLY A 308 -3.16 0.89 15.70
C GLY A 308 -2.04 0.00 15.15
N GLY A 309 -2.39 -1.14 14.59
CA GLY A 309 -1.44 -2.06 13.99
C GLY A 309 -1.03 -1.67 12.56
N THR A 310 -0.30 -2.57 11.91
CA THR A 310 0.13 -2.40 10.51
C THR A 310 -0.54 -3.44 9.63
N VAL A 311 -1.11 -3.00 8.50
CA VAL A 311 -1.65 -3.90 7.48
C VAL A 311 -1.02 -3.55 6.12
N CYS A 312 -0.18 -4.45 5.60
CA CYS A 312 0.46 -4.31 4.29
C CYS A 312 -0.07 -5.37 3.33
N LEU A 313 -0.56 -4.95 2.16
CA LEU A 313 -0.92 -5.85 1.05
C LEU A 313 -0.14 -5.45 -0.20
N ASP A 314 0.84 -6.27 -0.58
CA ASP A 314 1.66 -6.09 -1.77
C ASP A 314 1.34 -7.17 -2.81
N ALA A 315 0.97 -6.76 -4.01
CA ALA A 315 0.67 -7.65 -5.12
C ALA A 315 1.50 -7.29 -6.35
N ALA A 316 2.12 -8.25 -7.02
CA ALA A 316 2.69 -7.97 -8.33
C ALA A 316 1.59 -7.59 -9.33
N GLY A 317 0.50 -8.36 -9.33
CA GLY A 317 -0.69 -8.12 -10.17
C GLY A 317 -1.73 -7.23 -9.49
N ALA A 318 -2.97 -7.31 -9.99
CA ALA A 318 -4.09 -6.52 -9.46
C ALA A 318 -4.41 -6.81 -7.98
N LEU A 319 -4.78 -5.76 -7.25
CA LEU A 319 -5.27 -5.81 -5.88
C LEU A 319 -6.76 -5.44 -5.86
N THR A 320 -7.64 -6.37 -5.44
CA THR A 320 -9.10 -6.14 -5.43
C THR A 320 -9.73 -6.57 -4.12
N LEU A 321 -10.16 -5.58 -3.33
CA LEU A 321 -10.86 -5.79 -2.07
C LEU A 321 -12.34 -5.41 -2.24
N GLY A 322 -13.27 -6.32 -1.96
CA GLY A 322 -14.69 -6.08 -2.18
C GLY A 322 -15.62 -6.74 -1.16
N GLY A 323 -16.91 -6.50 -1.31
CA GLY A 323 -17.97 -7.09 -0.48
C GLY A 323 -18.40 -6.22 0.70
N SER A 324 -19.70 -6.23 1.02
CA SER A 324 -20.32 -5.34 2.01
C SER A 324 -19.90 -5.58 3.46
N SER A 325 -19.25 -6.71 3.74
CA SER A 325 -18.76 -7.09 5.07
C SER A 325 -17.24 -7.13 5.14
N GLY A 326 -16.53 -6.66 4.10
CA GLY A 326 -15.08 -6.55 4.11
C GLY A 326 -14.58 -5.26 4.76
N GLY A 327 -13.28 -5.06 4.75
CA GLY A 327 -12.62 -3.83 5.21
C GLY A 327 -11.29 -4.12 5.89
N ILE A 328 -10.49 -3.07 6.05
CA ILE A 328 -9.25 -3.09 6.82
C ILE A 328 -9.41 -2.13 7.98
N ASP A 329 -9.16 -2.60 9.20
CA ASP A 329 -9.27 -1.79 10.41
C ASP A 329 -7.98 -1.94 11.23
N ALA A 330 -7.13 -0.93 11.12
CA ALA A 330 -5.90 -0.73 11.87
C ALA A 330 -6.06 0.42 12.87
N SER A 331 -7.27 0.69 13.37
CA SER A 331 -7.52 1.84 14.23
C SER A 331 -6.76 1.76 15.56
N GLY A 332 -6.35 2.92 16.06
CA GLY A 332 -5.87 3.08 17.44
C GLY A 332 -6.95 2.92 18.49
N GLY A 333 -6.52 2.70 19.73
CA GLY A 333 -7.39 2.87 20.90
C GLY A 333 -7.86 4.32 21.04
N GLN A 334 -8.90 4.54 21.84
CA GLN A 334 -9.32 5.90 22.20
C GLN A 334 -8.17 6.64 22.88
N SER A 335 -7.91 7.88 22.44
CA SER A 335 -6.75 8.71 22.81
C SER A 335 -5.39 8.06 22.50
N GLY A 336 -5.36 7.02 21.66
CA GLY A 336 -4.15 6.40 21.12
C GLY A 336 -3.79 6.96 19.75
N CYS A 337 -2.80 6.36 19.09
CA CYS A 337 -2.42 6.75 17.74
C CYS A 337 -3.05 5.80 16.71
N GLY A 338 -3.39 6.32 15.54
CA GLY A 338 -3.79 5.51 14.40
C GLY A 338 -2.71 4.50 13.98
N GLY A 339 -3.12 3.50 13.20
CA GLY A 339 -2.22 2.52 12.60
C GLY A 339 -1.77 2.92 11.19
N CYS A 340 -1.13 1.97 10.50
CA CYS A 340 -0.66 2.15 9.13
C CYS A 340 -1.31 1.10 8.22
N ILE A 341 -1.85 1.53 7.08
CA ILE A 341 -2.36 0.65 6.03
C ILE A 341 -1.60 0.96 4.74
N ALA A 342 -0.86 0.00 4.19
CA ALA A 342 -0.13 0.15 2.93
C ALA A 342 -0.62 -0.87 1.90
N LEU A 343 -1.03 -0.39 0.73
CA LEU A 343 -1.59 -1.20 -0.35
C LEU A 343 -0.82 -0.92 -1.65
N THR A 344 -0.13 -1.93 -2.18
CA THR A 344 0.77 -1.76 -3.33
C THR A 344 0.43 -2.73 -4.45
N THR A 345 0.55 -2.25 -5.69
CA THR A 345 0.65 -3.11 -6.87
C THR A 345 1.92 -2.78 -7.65
N ASP A 346 2.75 -3.78 -7.95
CA ASP A 346 4.10 -3.56 -8.47
C ASP A 346 4.17 -3.53 -10.01
N ASP A 347 3.34 -4.33 -10.71
CA ASP A 347 3.39 -4.41 -12.17
C ASP A 347 2.74 -3.18 -12.83
N SER A 348 3.39 -2.65 -13.86
CA SER A 348 2.81 -1.60 -14.69
C SER A 348 1.48 -2.06 -15.31
N GLY A 349 0.42 -1.29 -15.11
CA GLY A 349 -0.95 -1.62 -15.54
C GLY A 349 -1.75 -2.47 -14.55
N ALA A 350 -1.19 -2.86 -13.41
CA ALA A 350 -1.93 -3.54 -12.35
C ALA A 350 -2.90 -2.59 -11.64
N ASP A 351 -4.20 -2.80 -11.85
CA ASP A 351 -5.23 -1.99 -11.21
C ASP A 351 -5.38 -2.33 -9.72
N LEU A 352 -5.65 -1.30 -8.91
CA LEU A 352 -6.00 -1.38 -7.50
C LEU A 352 -7.45 -0.92 -7.32
N THR A 353 -8.32 -1.81 -6.83
CA THR A 353 -9.74 -1.53 -6.62
C THR A 353 -10.14 -1.77 -5.16
N LEU A 354 -10.66 -0.72 -4.53
CA LEU A 354 -11.12 -0.73 -3.14
C LEU A 354 -12.62 -0.50 -3.08
N ALA A 355 -13.38 -1.57 -2.88
CA ALA A 355 -14.82 -1.55 -2.63
C ALA A 355 -15.17 -1.96 -1.19
N VAL A 356 -14.25 -1.71 -0.26
CA VAL A 356 -14.38 -1.93 1.19
C VAL A 356 -13.79 -0.74 1.94
N PRO A 357 -14.21 -0.47 3.19
CA PRO A 357 -13.67 0.65 3.95
C PRO A 357 -12.28 0.36 4.54
N LEU A 358 -11.47 1.41 4.69
CA LEU A 358 -10.18 1.42 5.37
C LEU A 358 -10.24 2.36 6.57
N PHE A 359 -9.87 1.88 7.76
CA PHE A 359 -9.81 2.66 8.99
C PHE A 359 -8.42 2.56 9.61
N ALA A 360 -7.69 3.66 9.63
CA ALA A 360 -6.38 3.77 10.28
C ALA A 360 -6.38 4.82 11.40
N GLY A 361 -7.45 5.60 11.57
CA GLY A 361 -7.52 6.67 12.55
C GLY A 361 -7.58 6.25 14.03
N ALA A 362 -7.71 7.24 14.90
CA ALA A 362 -7.97 7.06 16.33
C ALA A 362 -9.01 8.06 16.84
N SER A 363 -9.78 7.68 17.85
CA SER A 363 -10.82 8.53 18.44
C SER A 363 -10.34 9.20 19.73
N GLY A 364 -11.06 10.20 20.24
CA GLY A 364 -10.78 10.81 21.54
C GLY A 364 -9.87 12.05 21.47
N PRO A 365 -9.84 12.86 22.54
CA PRO A 365 -9.30 14.23 22.51
C PRO A 365 -7.78 14.29 22.38
N ASP A 366 -7.06 13.22 22.72
CA ASP A 366 -5.59 13.13 22.61
C ASP A 366 -5.15 12.17 21.50
N GLY A 367 -6.10 11.63 20.73
CA GLY A 367 -5.79 10.63 19.71
C GLY A 367 -5.00 11.25 18.56
N ALA A 368 -3.97 10.54 18.10
CA ALA A 368 -3.20 10.91 16.92
C ALA A 368 -3.73 10.16 15.69
N ALA A 369 -3.69 10.83 14.54
CA ALA A 369 -4.17 10.28 13.28
C ALA A 369 -3.26 9.13 12.77
N GLY A 370 -3.76 8.37 11.80
CA GLY A 370 -3.04 7.24 11.20
C GLY A 370 -2.50 7.56 9.81
N GLU A 371 -1.96 6.53 9.16
CA GLU A 371 -1.41 6.59 7.81
C GLU A 371 -2.08 5.58 6.89
N VAL A 372 -2.44 6.02 5.68
CA VAL A 372 -2.93 5.15 4.62
C VAL A 372 -2.17 5.47 3.33
N ASP A 373 -1.45 4.49 2.82
CA ASP A 373 -0.70 4.58 1.57
C ASP A 373 -1.28 3.61 0.54
N VAL A 374 -1.58 4.14 -0.64
CA VAL A 374 -2.09 3.37 -1.78
C VAL A 374 -1.23 3.65 -2.99
N THR A 375 -0.60 2.63 -3.56
CA THR A 375 0.24 2.73 -4.75
C THR A 375 -0.24 1.76 -5.82
N ALA A 376 -0.69 2.31 -6.96
CA ALA A 376 -1.22 1.54 -8.07
C ALA A 376 -0.28 1.58 -9.30
N GLY A 377 0.19 0.42 -9.75
CA GLY A 377 0.92 0.29 -11.02
C GLY A 377 0.03 0.57 -12.25
N GLY A 378 -1.29 0.51 -12.09
CA GLY A 378 -2.32 0.85 -13.09
C GLY A 378 -3.21 1.99 -12.60
N ARG A 379 -4.53 1.76 -12.60
CA ARG A 379 -5.53 2.69 -12.06
C ARG A 379 -5.80 2.43 -10.58
N ALA A 380 -6.11 3.49 -9.83
CA ALA A 380 -6.67 3.38 -8.49
C ALA A 380 -8.18 3.72 -8.52
N LEU A 381 -9.03 2.74 -8.25
CA LEU A 381 -10.49 2.89 -8.15
C LEU A 381 -10.93 2.76 -6.69
N LEU A 382 -11.46 3.85 -6.14
CA LEU A 382 -11.86 3.91 -4.73
C LEU A 382 -13.38 4.11 -4.61
N HIS A 383 -14.04 3.10 -4.03
CA HIS A 383 -15.48 3.06 -3.77
C HIS A 383 -15.83 2.91 -2.28
N GLY A 384 -14.84 2.65 -1.41
CA GLY A 384 -15.03 2.54 0.03
C GLY A 384 -14.61 3.81 0.79
N ASP A 385 -15.04 3.91 2.06
CA ASP A 385 -14.60 4.97 2.97
C ASP A 385 -13.13 4.78 3.31
N ILE A 386 -12.36 5.87 3.37
CA ILE A 386 -10.99 5.84 3.89
C ILE A 386 -10.91 6.86 5.00
N ASP A 387 -10.50 6.42 6.18
CA ASP A 387 -10.47 7.25 7.37
C ASP A 387 -9.18 7.04 8.16
N ALA A 388 -8.26 7.99 8.01
CA ALA A 388 -7.04 8.12 8.79
C ALA A 388 -7.16 9.16 9.91
N SER A 389 -8.35 9.69 10.18
CA SER A 389 -8.53 10.87 11.03
C SER A 389 -8.27 10.64 12.53
N ALA A 390 -7.95 11.73 13.23
CA ALA A 390 -8.08 11.83 14.67
C ALA A 390 -8.34 13.28 15.11
N THR A 391 -8.55 13.48 16.43
CA THR A 391 -8.76 14.83 16.97
C THR A 391 -7.49 15.67 16.95
N ASN A 392 -6.32 15.04 17.15
CA ASN A 392 -5.00 15.68 17.11
C ASN A 392 -4.08 14.93 16.14
N GLY A 393 -2.92 15.54 15.83
CA GLY A 393 -1.91 14.92 14.97
C GLY A 393 -2.25 15.00 13.48
N CYS A 394 -1.24 14.75 12.64
CA CYS A 394 -1.35 14.85 11.19
C CYS A 394 -1.73 13.49 10.63
N GLY A 395 -2.97 13.32 10.17
CA GLY A 395 -3.36 12.14 9.41
C GLY A 395 -2.74 12.22 8.03
N VAL A 396 -2.15 11.14 7.55
CA VAL A 396 -1.54 11.10 6.22
C VAL A 396 -2.31 10.11 5.36
N LEU A 397 -2.72 10.58 4.19
CA LEU A 397 -3.27 9.74 3.14
C LEU A 397 -2.54 10.04 1.84
N CYS A 398 -1.82 9.07 1.32
CA CYS A 398 -1.15 9.17 0.03
C CYS A 398 -1.76 8.17 -0.95
N ILE A 399 -2.19 8.64 -2.12
CA ILE A 399 -2.65 7.78 -3.21
C ILE A 399 -1.86 8.13 -4.46
N THR A 400 -1.11 7.16 -4.96
CA THR A 400 -0.36 7.27 -6.21
C THR A 400 -0.86 6.23 -7.22
N ALA A 401 -0.97 6.64 -8.48
CA ALA A 401 -1.31 5.73 -9.58
C ALA A 401 -0.54 6.08 -10.84
N LEU A 402 0.03 5.09 -11.53
CA LEU A 402 0.69 5.33 -12.83
C LEU A 402 -0.31 5.73 -13.92
N SER A 403 -1.59 5.35 -13.78
CA SER A 403 -2.67 5.74 -14.70
C SER A 403 -3.62 6.75 -14.05
N ASP A 404 -4.89 6.39 -13.85
CA ASP A 404 -5.94 7.29 -13.39
C ASP A 404 -6.26 7.04 -11.91
N ILE A 405 -6.58 8.10 -11.16
CA ILE A 405 -7.18 8.01 -9.82
C ILE A 405 -8.65 8.40 -9.94
N THR A 406 -9.56 7.50 -9.55
CA THR A 406 -11.00 7.77 -9.56
C THR A 406 -11.61 7.50 -8.19
N LEU A 407 -12.17 8.56 -7.59
CA LEU A 407 -12.92 8.50 -6.35
C LEU A 407 -14.41 8.54 -6.72
N GLU A 408 -15.08 7.39 -6.71
CA GLU A 408 -16.48 7.29 -7.13
C GLU A 408 -17.45 7.15 -5.95
N THR A 409 -18.66 7.67 -6.16
CA THR A 409 -19.79 7.39 -5.27
C THR A 409 -20.40 6.00 -5.60
N PRO A 410 -20.84 5.21 -4.61
CA PRO A 410 -20.99 5.55 -3.20
C PRO A 410 -19.78 5.14 -2.33
N ALA A 411 -18.67 5.87 -2.40
CA ALA A 411 -17.76 6.01 -1.28
C ALA A 411 -18.20 7.20 -0.41
N ARG A 412 -18.26 7.04 0.90
CA ARG A 412 -18.38 8.17 1.83
C ARG A 412 -17.00 8.84 1.93
N ALA A 413 -16.94 9.94 2.68
CA ALA A 413 -15.80 10.84 2.71
C ALA A 413 -14.46 10.13 2.93
N ILE A 414 -13.47 10.53 2.15
CA ILE A 414 -12.05 10.32 2.46
C ILE A 414 -11.68 11.32 3.55
N ARG A 415 -11.14 10.83 4.67
CA ARG A 415 -10.83 11.64 5.86
C ARG A 415 -9.39 11.47 6.30
N ALA A 416 -8.71 12.60 6.45
CA ALA A 416 -7.43 12.73 7.17
C ALA A 416 -7.52 13.94 8.11
N ASP A 417 -8.60 14.00 8.90
CA ASP A 417 -8.85 15.10 9.82
C ASP A 417 -7.85 15.08 10.98
N GLY A 418 -7.48 16.28 11.45
CA GLY A 418 -6.46 16.51 12.46
C GLY A 418 -5.63 17.76 12.14
N SER A 419 -4.92 18.29 13.13
CA SER A 419 -4.03 19.44 12.92
C SER A 419 -2.94 19.08 11.90
N GLY A 420 -2.88 19.80 10.77
CA GLY A 420 -1.92 19.53 9.72
C GLY A 420 -2.13 18.19 8.99
N GLY A 421 -3.36 17.66 8.98
CA GLY A 421 -3.69 16.50 8.14
C GLY A 421 -3.32 16.73 6.68
N MET A 422 -3.01 15.65 5.96
CA MET A 422 -2.51 15.69 4.59
C MET A 422 -3.19 14.62 3.75
N VAL A 423 -3.68 15.04 2.59
CA VAL A 423 -4.17 14.16 1.53
C VAL A 423 -3.41 14.47 0.26
N ASP A 424 -2.64 13.51 -0.24
CA ASP A 424 -1.84 13.64 -1.45
C ASP A 424 -2.33 12.64 -2.50
N LEU A 425 -2.69 13.14 -3.69
CA LEU A 425 -3.18 12.36 -4.82
C LEU A 425 -2.31 12.63 -6.06
N CYS A 426 -1.60 11.62 -6.56
CA CYS A 426 -0.72 11.77 -7.72
C CYS A 426 -1.06 10.72 -8.79
N ALA A 427 -1.57 11.17 -9.94
CA ALA A 427 -1.89 10.31 -11.07
C ALA A 427 -1.01 10.61 -12.29
N GLY A 428 -0.50 9.58 -12.96
CA GLY A 428 0.19 9.75 -14.25
C GLY A 428 -0.72 10.24 -15.38
N ARG A 429 -2.04 10.04 -15.24
CA ARG A 429 -3.07 10.48 -16.19
C ARG A 429 -4.11 11.33 -15.47
N ASP A 430 -5.37 10.90 -15.35
CA ASP A 430 -6.44 11.74 -14.79
C ASP A 430 -6.64 11.57 -13.29
N VAL A 431 -7.17 12.62 -12.65
CA VAL A 431 -7.79 12.54 -11.34
C VAL A 431 -9.26 12.97 -11.42
N VAL A 432 -10.16 12.12 -10.93
CA VAL A 432 -11.59 12.44 -10.78
C VAL A 432 -11.97 12.43 -9.30
N LEU A 433 -12.30 13.60 -8.76
CA LEU A 433 -12.77 13.79 -7.39
C LEU A 433 -14.29 13.91 -7.39
N ALA A 434 -15.03 12.79 -7.33
CA ALA A 434 -16.49 12.82 -7.27
C ALA A 434 -17.05 12.66 -5.84
N SER A 435 -16.25 12.14 -4.92
CA SER A 435 -16.61 11.93 -3.51
C SER A 435 -16.13 13.10 -2.63
N PRO A 436 -16.71 13.28 -1.42
CA PRO A 436 -16.18 14.24 -0.45
C PRO A 436 -14.75 13.89 -0.01
N LEU A 437 -13.87 14.89 0.02
CA LEU A 437 -12.53 14.82 0.63
C LEU A 437 -12.50 15.79 1.81
N VAL A 438 -12.05 15.30 2.96
CA VAL A 438 -11.99 16.09 4.19
C VAL A 438 -10.61 15.86 4.83
N SER A 439 -9.90 16.95 5.08
CA SER A 439 -8.71 16.99 5.94
C SER A 439 -8.82 18.25 6.78
N ALA A 440 -9.96 18.38 7.46
CA ALA A 440 -10.30 19.60 8.18
C ALA A 440 -9.86 19.46 9.64
N ALA A 441 -9.41 20.56 10.23
CA ALA A 441 -9.27 20.69 11.69
C ALA A 441 -10.54 21.31 12.31
N ALA A 442 -11.68 21.21 11.61
CA ALA A 442 -12.92 21.93 11.89
C ALA A 442 -13.56 21.64 13.27
N THR A 443 -13.09 20.64 14.01
CA THR A 443 -13.64 20.26 15.32
C THR A 443 -12.88 20.86 16.51
N SER A 444 -11.64 21.35 16.31
CA SER A 444 -10.84 21.91 17.41
C SER A 444 -10.97 23.44 17.51
N LEU A 445 -11.37 23.92 18.69
CA LEU A 445 -11.41 25.35 19.02
C LEU A 445 -10.12 25.85 19.71
N LEU A 446 -9.16 24.96 19.96
CA LEU A 446 -7.89 25.28 20.60
C LEU A 446 -6.88 25.80 19.58
N ALA A 447 -6.05 26.78 19.97
CA ALA A 447 -4.98 27.29 19.12
C ALA A 447 -3.95 26.20 18.76
N GLY A 448 -3.36 26.27 17.56
CA GLY A 448 -2.38 25.31 17.05
C GLY A 448 -2.98 24.12 16.28
N ASN A 449 -4.27 24.20 15.93
CA ASN A 449 -4.97 23.20 15.12
C ASN A 449 -5.35 23.79 13.76
N GLU A 450 -4.33 24.08 12.96
CA GLU A 450 -4.48 24.63 11.62
C GLU A 450 -5.20 23.63 10.71
N GLY A 451 -5.88 24.14 9.68
CA GLY A 451 -6.54 23.33 8.67
C GLY A 451 -5.53 22.42 7.96
N GLY A 452 -6.02 21.33 7.37
CA GLY A 452 -5.15 20.38 6.69
C GLY A 452 -4.65 20.85 5.32
N SER A 453 -4.07 19.92 4.60
CA SER A 453 -3.51 20.11 3.27
C SER A 453 -4.06 19.06 2.31
N LEU A 454 -4.42 19.51 1.12
CA LEU A 454 -4.75 18.65 -0.01
C LEU A 454 -3.81 19.01 -1.17
N CYS A 455 -3.03 18.05 -1.65
CA CYS A 455 -2.26 18.18 -2.88
C CYS A 455 -2.80 17.18 -3.91
N VAL A 456 -3.16 17.66 -5.10
CA VAL A 456 -3.61 16.81 -6.20
C VAL A 456 -2.81 17.15 -7.45
N ALA A 457 -2.03 16.19 -7.94
CA ALA A 457 -1.25 16.30 -9.15
C ALA A 457 -1.70 15.28 -10.20
N SER A 458 -1.72 15.73 -11.46
CA SER A 458 -2.14 14.91 -12.60
C SER A 458 -1.27 15.19 -13.82
N GLY A 459 -0.73 14.13 -14.42
CA GLY A 459 -0.03 14.21 -15.71
C GLY A 459 -0.94 14.54 -16.90
N ARG A 460 -2.27 14.59 -16.68
CA ARG A 460 -3.26 15.01 -17.66
C ARG A 460 -4.32 15.94 -17.04
N ALA A 461 -5.55 15.48 -16.84
CA ALA A 461 -6.66 16.35 -16.46
C ALA A 461 -7.19 16.05 -15.06
N ILE A 462 -7.67 17.10 -14.38
CA ILE A 462 -8.33 16.98 -13.08
C ILE A 462 -9.79 17.46 -13.20
N ALA A 463 -10.71 16.62 -12.73
CA ALA A 463 -12.12 16.98 -12.59
C ALA A 463 -12.55 16.89 -11.13
N ALA A 464 -12.75 18.05 -10.49
CA ALA A 464 -13.25 18.16 -9.13
C ALA A 464 -14.77 18.43 -9.14
N ASN A 465 -15.55 17.43 -8.71
CA ASN A 465 -17.02 17.48 -8.70
C ASN A 465 -17.61 17.28 -7.31
N GLY A 466 -16.87 16.67 -6.38
CA GLY A 466 -17.21 16.53 -4.97
C GLY A 466 -16.71 17.71 -4.12
N PRO A 467 -17.18 17.83 -2.86
CA PRO A 467 -16.68 18.82 -1.92
C PRO A 467 -15.28 18.43 -1.39
N VAL A 468 -14.45 19.45 -1.17
CA VAL A 468 -13.14 19.40 -0.52
C VAL A 468 -13.16 20.35 0.66
N ASP A 469 -12.80 19.87 1.85
CA ASP A 469 -12.76 20.68 3.07
C ASP A 469 -11.43 20.48 3.80
N VAL A 470 -10.62 21.54 3.84
CA VAL A 470 -9.38 21.65 4.63
C VAL A 470 -9.47 22.82 5.63
N SER A 471 -10.68 23.22 5.98
CA SER A 471 -10.94 24.37 6.85
C SER A 471 -10.50 24.13 8.30
N ALA A 472 -10.44 25.21 9.07
CA ALA A 472 -10.14 25.19 10.50
C ALA A 472 -11.24 25.87 11.32
N ALA A 473 -11.24 25.59 12.64
CA ALA A 473 -12.15 26.21 13.59
C ALA A 473 -11.41 27.05 14.65
N GLY A 474 -12.18 27.79 15.46
CA GLY A 474 -11.62 28.60 16.55
C GLY A 474 -10.66 29.70 16.06
N PRO A 475 -9.52 29.93 16.71
CA PRO A 475 -8.53 30.94 16.32
C PRO A 475 -7.54 30.45 15.24
N ASN A 476 -7.75 29.27 14.65
CA ASN A 476 -6.76 28.60 13.81
C ASN A 476 -6.79 29.06 12.35
N ALA A 477 -5.64 29.02 11.69
CA ALA A 477 -5.53 29.31 10.26
C ALA A 477 -6.18 28.21 9.41
N GLY A 478 -6.79 28.60 8.28
CA GLY A 478 -7.32 27.67 7.30
C GLY A 478 -6.22 26.90 6.57
N GLY A 479 -6.60 25.81 5.90
CA GLY A 479 -5.66 24.88 5.26
C GLY A 479 -5.13 25.31 3.89
N MET A 480 -4.51 24.36 3.20
CA MET A 480 -3.99 24.51 1.85
C MET A 480 -4.69 23.55 0.89
N ILE A 481 -5.17 24.07 -0.23
CA ILE A 481 -5.64 23.29 -1.37
C ILE A 481 -4.71 23.57 -2.54
N ASP A 482 -4.01 22.57 -3.03
CA ASP A 482 -3.17 22.64 -4.22
C ASP A 482 -3.62 21.59 -5.24
N ILE A 483 -4.07 22.05 -6.41
CA ILE A 483 -4.58 21.20 -7.48
C ILE A 483 -3.88 21.59 -8.78
N GLU A 484 -2.99 20.72 -9.24
CA GLU A 484 -2.14 20.92 -10.41
C GLU A 484 -2.43 19.88 -11.49
N ALA A 485 -3.05 20.33 -12.58
CA ALA A 485 -3.22 19.55 -13.80
C ALA A 485 -2.19 19.98 -14.85
N ASP A 486 -1.44 19.04 -15.39
CA ASP A 486 -0.60 19.29 -16.56
C ASP A 486 -1.43 19.69 -17.79
N ARG A 487 -2.73 19.35 -17.81
CA ARG A 487 -3.70 19.80 -18.83
C ARG A 487 -4.87 20.55 -18.21
N ALA A 488 -6.09 20.12 -18.50
CA ALA A 488 -7.29 20.84 -18.12
C ALA A 488 -7.64 20.58 -16.64
N LEU A 489 -8.00 21.65 -15.93
CA LEU A 489 -8.57 21.59 -14.60
C LEU A 489 -10.00 22.08 -14.67
N SER A 490 -10.96 21.29 -14.17
CA SER A 490 -12.35 21.71 -14.05
C SER A 490 -12.88 21.49 -12.63
N VAL A 491 -13.35 22.57 -12.00
CA VAL A 491 -14.12 22.55 -10.76
C VAL A 491 -15.60 22.71 -11.10
N GLY A 492 -16.35 21.61 -10.99
CA GLY A 492 -17.75 21.51 -11.35
C GLY A 492 -18.67 22.34 -10.45
N GLY A 493 -19.86 22.69 -10.94
CA GLY A 493 -20.79 23.58 -10.22
C GLY A 493 -21.33 23.07 -8.88
N ALA A 494 -21.21 21.76 -8.63
CA ALA A 494 -21.57 21.14 -7.34
C ALA A 494 -20.39 21.09 -6.34
N ALA A 495 -19.17 21.34 -6.79
CA ALA A 495 -17.98 21.28 -5.96
C ALA A 495 -17.84 22.54 -5.09
N THR A 496 -17.35 22.33 -3.88
CA THR A 496 -16.93 23.38 -2.94
C THR A 496 -15.51 23.05 -2.49
N LEU A 497 -14.58 23.98 -2.64
CA LEU A 497 -13.23 23.91 -2.12
C LEU A 497 -13.15 24.88 -0.94
N ASP A 498 -13.11 24.35 0.29
CA ASP A 498 -13.12 25.12 1.53
C ASP A 498 -11.76 25.07 2.23
N ALA A 499 -11.09 26.22 2.31
CA ALA A 499 -9.86 26.44 3.06
C ALA A 499 -10.04 27.61 4.06
N ASP A 500 -11.25 27.79 4.59
CA ASP A 500 -11.56 28.87 5.52
C ASP A 500 -10.79 28.72 6.84
N GLY A 501 -10.36 29.86 7.38
CA GLY A 501 -9.85 29.97 8.74
C GLY A 501 -10.98 30.01 9.77
N GLY A 502 -10.60 29.72 11.01
CA GLY A 502 -11.54 29.74 12.12
C GLY A 502 -12.07 31.15 12.44
N GLN A 503 -13.32 31.22 12.91
CA GLN A 503 -14.04 32.46 13.19
C GLN A 503 -13.55 33.24 14.44
N GLY A 504 -12.56 32.70 15.17
CA GLY A 504 -11.97 33.27 16.38
C GLY A 504 -10.71 34.10 16.12
N GLY A 505 -10.55 34.67 14.92
CA GLY A 505 -9.36 35.41 14.51
C GLY A 505 -8.35 34.57 13.73
N GLY A 506 -8.77 33.46 13.11
CA GLY A 506 -7.94 32.65 12.23
C GLY A 506 -7.74 33.32 10.87
N SER A 507 -6.52 33.22 10.32
CA SER A 507 -6.25 33.63 8.93
C SER A 507 -6.94 32.67 7.97
N GLY A 508 -7.44 33.17 6.84
CA GLY A 508 -7.88 32.29 5.76
C GLY A 508 -6.70 31.51 5.20
N GLY A 509 -7.01 30.35 4.59
CA GLY A 509 -6.02 29.46 4.01
C GLY A 509 -5.51 29.89 2.64
N THR A 510 -4.98 28.91 1.91
CA THR A 510 -4.44 29.10 0.55
C THR A 510 -5.07 28.13 -0.44
N ILE A 511 -5.39 28.62 -1.63
CA ILE A 511 -5.90 27.81 -2.74
C ILE A 511 -5.03 28.04 -3.98
N PHE A 512 -4.47 26.98 -4.54
CA PHE A 512 -3.70 26.95 -5.77
C PHE A 512 -4.38 26.02 -6.77
N LEU A 513 -4.80 26.60 -7.90
CA LEU A 513 -5.47 25.89 -8.99
C LEU A 513 -4.66 26.15 -10.27
N LEU A 514 -3.96 25.12 -10.75
CA LEU A 514 -3.09 25.20 -11.92
C LEU A 514 -3.57 24.25 -13.01
N ALA A 515 -3.73 24.79 -14.22
CA ALA A 515 -3.94 24.04 -15.45
C ALA A 515 -2.82 24.38 -16.45
N GLY A 516 -2.29 23.36 -17.14
CA GLY A 516 -1.22 23.56 -18.10
C GLY A 516 0.11 23.95 -17.44
N GLY A 517 0.48 23.28 -16.34
CA GLY A 517 1.77 23.45 -15.68
C GLY A 517 2.96 23.33 -16.64
N PHE A 518 4.12 23.91 -16.31
CA PHE A 518 5.36 23.80 -17.11
C PHE A 518 5.23 24.19 -18.60
N GLY A 519 4.23 25.01 -18.94
CA GLY A 519 3.98 25.46 -20.30
C GLY A 519 3.14 24.50 -21.15
N PHE A 520 2.57 23.45 -20.57
CA PHE A 520 1.66 22.52 -21.25
C PHE A 520 0.32 23.18 -21.61
N PRO A 521 -0.46 22.65 -22.57
CA PRO A 521 -1.79 23.17 -22.87
C PRO A 521 -2.80 22.76 -21.79
N GLY A 522 -3.62 23.67 -21.30
CA GLY A 522 -4.62 23.36 -20.28
C GLY A 522 -5.47 24.56 -19.87
N ASP A 523 -6.80 24.43 -20.00
CA ASP A 523 -7.73 25.44 -19.52
C ASP A 523 -8.11 25.17 -18.06
N ALA A 524 -8.28 26.25 -17.28
CA ALA A 524 -8.75 26.19 -15.91
C ALA A 524 -10.19 26.71 -15.84
N THR A 525 -11.14 25.85 -15.46
CA THR A 525 -12.55 26.20 -15.34
C THR A 525 -13.02 26.11 -13.89
N LEU A 526 -13.56 27.21 -13.36
CA LEU A 526 -14.17 27.30 -12.03
C LEU A 526 -15.67 27.59 -12.16
N SER A 527 -16.50 26.56 -12.03
CA SER A 527 -17.96 26.70 -11.97
C SER A 527 -18.53 26.48 -10.57
N GLY A 528 -17.79 25.79 -9.69
CA GLY A 528 -18.12 25.60 -8.27
C GLY A 528 -17.65 26.75 -7.38
N GLN A 529 -17.60 26.48 -6.09
CA GLN A 529 -17.13 27.43 -5.08
C GLN A 529 -15.71 27.11 -4.64
N ALA A 530 -14.86 28.12 -4.53
CA ALA A 530 -13.53 28.04 -3.93
C ALA A 530 -13.37 29.21 -2.96
N HIS A 531 -13.18 28.92 -1.67
CA HIS A 531 -13.09 29.96 -0.66
C HIS A 531 -12.06 29.64 0.42
N ALA A 532 -11.32 30.68 0.82
CA ALA A 532 -10.29 30.65 1.86
C ALA A 532 -10.43 31.89 2.75
N ARG A 533 -11.62 32.09 3.30
CA ARG A 533 -11.98 33.27 4.08
C ARG A 533 -11.30 33.24 5.44
N GLY A 534 -10.99 34.42 5.97
CA GLY A 534 -10.36 34.56 7.28
C GLY A 534 -11.02 35.62 8.13
N THR A 535 -10.62 35.71 9.40
CA THR A 535 -11.07 36.75 10.33
C THR A 535 -9.89 37.41 11.06
N ALA A 536 -8.66 37.11 10.65
CA ALA A 536 -7.45 37.59 11.31
C ALA A 536 -7.11 39.03 10.93
N THR A 537 -6.55 39.76 11.90
CA THR A 537 -6.06 41.14 11.72
C THR A 537 -4.65 41.30 12.35
N PRO A 538 -3.55 41.18 11.58
CA PRO A 538 -3.48 40.99 10.12
C PRO A 538 -3.52 39.51 9.70
N GLY A 539 -4.52 39.13 8.90
CA GLY A 539 -4.58 37.86 8.15
C GLY A 539 -4.25 38.03 6.67
N ALA A 540 -3.93 36.94 5.98
CA ALA A 540 -3.48 36.94 4.59
C ALA A 540 -3.98 35.72 3.79
N ALA A 541 -5.30 35.51 3.74
CA ALA A 541 -5.96 34.61 2.79
C ALA A 541 -5.49 34.81 1.34
N ALA A 542 -5.25 33.72 0.60
CA ALA A 542 -4.83 33.80 -0.79
C ALA A 542 -5.46 32.73 -1.69
N ALA A 543 -5.78 33.10 -2.92
CA ALA A 543 -6.15 32.14 -3.95
C ALA A 543 -5.49 32.47 -5.30
N THR A 544 -5.03 31.44 -6.00
CA THR A 544 -4.38 31.54 -7.32
C THR A 544 -5.05 30.60 -8.31
N LEU A 545 -5.43 31.14 -9.47
CA LEU A 545 -6.01 30.38 -10.58
C LEU A 545 -5.22 30.64 -11.86
N THR A 546 -4.59 29.60 -12.41
CA THR A 546 -3.71 29.70 -13.57
C THR A 546 -4.14 28.73 -14.66
N GLY A 547 -4.17 29.18 -15.91
CA GLY A 547 -4.49 28.34 -17.06
C GLY A 547 -4.22 29.02 -18.40
N CYS A 548 -4.46 28.30 -19.49
CA CYS A 548 -4.50 28.87 -20.84
C CYS A 548 -5.66 29.84 -20.98
N THR A 549 -6.87 29.29 -21.01
CA THR A 549 -8.07 30.04 -20.70
C THR A 549 -8.40 29.83 -19.24
N VAL A 550 -8.57 30.93 -18.52
CA VAL A 550 -9.21 30.90 -17.20
C VAL A 550 -10.69 31.23 -17.42
N HIS A 551 -11.57 30.28 -17.11
CA HIS A 551 -13.02 30.44 -17.22
C HIS A 551 -13.66 30.37 -15.84
N VAL A 552 -14.28 31.46 -15.40
CA VAL A 552 -15.14 31.47 -14.22
C VAL A 552 -16.60 31.45 -14.69
N GLY A 553 -17.28 30.35 -14.41
CA GLY A 553 -18.66 30.10 -14.82
C GLY A 553 -19.68 30.94 -14.05
N PRO A 554 -20.98 30.89 -14.43
CA PRO A 554 -22.02 31.76 -13.87
C PRO A 554 -22.30 31.52 -12.38
N THR A 555 -21.92 30.36 -11.84
CA THR A 555 -21.99 30.02 -10.41
C THR A 555 -20.62 30.02 -9.73
N GLY A 556 -19.56 30.34 -10.48
CA GLY A 556 -18.19 30.31 -10.01
C GLY A 556 -17.95 31.35 -8.93
N LEU A 557 -17.41 30.91 -7.79
CA LEU A 557 -17.03 31.76 -6.67
C LEU A 557 -15.56 31.56 -6.34
N LEU A 558 -14.79 32.65 -6.28
CA LEU A 558 -13.45 32.69 -5.72
C LEU A 558 -13.41 33.73 -4.59
N ASP A 559 -13.40 33.31 -3.33
CA ASP A 559 -13.62 34.20 -2.18
C ASP A 559 -12.55 34.05 -1.10
N THR A 560 -11.76 35.10 -0.89
CA THR A 560 -10.74 35.19 0.18
C THR A 560 -11.08 36.25 1.23
N ARG A 561 -12.33 36.73 1.27
CA ARG A 561 -12.75 37.83 2.16
C ARG A 561 -12.51 37.57 3.66
N GLY A 562 -12.51 38.67 4.39
CA GLY A 562 -12.49 38.76 5.84
C GLY A 562 -11.12 39.13 6.39
N ASP A 563 -10.03 38.61 5.82
CA ASP A 563 -8.67 38.99 6.18
C ASP A 563 -8.25 40.35 5.64
N ALA A 564 -7.46 41.09 6.44
CA ALA A 564 -7.01 42.44 6.07
C ALA A 564 -6.16 42.47 4.79
N ARG A 565 -5.39 41.41 4.47
CA ARG A 565 -4.52 41.32 3.29
C ARG A 565 -4.96 40.26 2.27
N ALA A 566 -6.27 39.96 2.24
CA ALA A 566 -6.86 38.96 1.37
C ALA A 566 -6.59 39.20 -0.13
N ARG A 567 -6.11 38.19 -0.86
CA ARG A 567 -5.66 38.32 -2.26
C ARG A 567 -6.19 37.20 -3.15
N ASN A 568 -6.68 37.58 -4.34
CA ASN A 568 -6.88 36.64 -5.44
C ASN A 568 -5.93 36.96 -6.60
N THR A 569 -5.35 35.95 -7.24
CA THR A 569 -4.47 36.10 -8.40
C THR A 569 -4.97 35.21 -9.54
N LEU A 570 -5.31 35.80 -10.68
CA LEU A 570 -5.70 35.07 -11.89
C LEU A 570 -4.63 35.27 -12.95
N VAL A 571 -4.10 34.18 -13.51
CA VAL A 571 -3.10 34.19 -14.57
C VAL A 571 -3.64 33.41 -15.77
N ALA A 572 -4.12 34.14 -16.78
CA ALA A 572 -4.53 33.55 -18.04
C ALA A 572 -3.42 33.75 -19.09
N ARG A 573 -2.99 32.68 -19.73
CA ARG A 573 -1.93 32.71 -20.75
C ARG A 573 -2.47 32.99 -22.16
N THR A 574 -3.77 32.80 -22.36
CA THR A 574 -4.49 33.08 -23.61
C THR A 574 -5.66 34.04 -23.40
N ALA A 575 -6.61 33.69 -22.52
CA ALA A 575 -7.82 34.49 -22.32
C ALA A 575 -8.41 34.32 -20.92
N LEU A 576 -9.06 35.37 -20.41
CA LEU A 576 -9.88 35.31 -19.20
C LEU A 576 -11.34 35.49 -19.60
N ARG A 577 -12.16 34.48 -19.31
CA ARG A 577 -13.61 34.49 -19.50
C ARG A 577 -14.30 34.46 -18.15
N VAL A 578 -15.12 35.47 -17.87
CA VAL A 578 -15.92 35.54 -16.65
C VAL A 578 -17.37 35.71 -17.04
N ASP A 579 -18.19 34.70 -16.76
CA ASP A 579 -19.60 34.71 -17.11
C ASP A 579 -20.41 35.56 -16.11
N ALA A 580 -21.57 36.06 -16.55
CA ALA A 580 -22.47 36.80 -15.67
C ALA A 580 -22.97 35.90 -14.52
N GLY A 581 -22.85 36.40 -13.28
CA GLY A 581 -23.17 35.65 -12.06
C GLY A 581 -21.95 35.19 -11.27
N ALA A 582 -20.77 35.12 -11.92
CA ALA A 582 -19.51 34.84 -11.25
C ALA A 582 -19.15 35.92 -10.19
N LEU A 583 -18.48 35.51 -9.12
CA LEU A 583 -17.97 36.41 -8.08
C LEU A 583 -16.52 36.07 -7.72
N ILE A 584 -15.65 37.08 -7.80
CA ILE A 584 -14.25 37.01 -7.39
C ILE A 584 -14.04 38.11 -6.33
N ALA A 585 -13.85 37.71 -5.07
CA ALA A 585 -13.99 38.60 -3.93
C ALA A 585 -12.78 38.58 -2.97
N THR A 586 -12.33 39.78 -2.58
CA THR A 586 -11.42 40.04 -1.45
C THR A 586 -12.04 41.06 -0.49
N THR A 587 -11.43 41.28 0.67
CA THR A 587 -11.93 42.19 1.71
C THR A 587 -11.96 43.65 1.26
N GLY A 588 -10.93 44.12 0.55
CA GLY A 588 -10.84 45.47 0.02
C GLY A 588 -10.64 46.60 1.05
N ALA A 589 -10.39 46.28 2.32
CA ALA A 589 -10.17 47.26 3.40
C ALA A 589 -8.75 47.85 3.41
N ASP A 590 -7.74 47.07 2.97
CA ASP A 590 -6.33 47.47 2.86
C ASP A 590 -5.94 47.57 1.36
N PRO A 591 -5.03 48.48 0.96
CA PRO A 591 -4.51 48.55 -0.41
C PRO A 591 -3.89 47.26 -0.94
N THR A 592 -3.43 46.37 -0.05
CA THR A 592 -2.90 45.04 -0.39
C THR A 592 -3.99 43.98 -0.57
N SER A 593 -5.22 44.23 -0.11
CA SER A 593 -6.35 43.31 -0.27
C SER A 593 -7.05 43.53 -1.62
N ARG A 594 -6.53 42.91 -2.67
CA ARG A 594 -6.96 43.14 -4.07
C ARG A 594 -7.05 41.85 -4.88
N ASN A 595 -7.84 41.93 -5.95
CA ASN A 595 -7.82 40.95 -7.02
C ASN A 595 -6.75 41.38 -8.03
N PHE A 596 -5.86 40.47 -8.43
CA PHE A 596 -4.83 40.71 -9.45
C PHE A 596 -5.08 39.82 -10.66
N VAL A 597 -5.00 40.40 -11.85
CA VAL A 597 -5.24 39.70 -13.11
C VAL A 597 -4.04 39.88 -14.02
N THR A 598 -3.50 38.78 -14.53
CA THR A 598 -2.39 38.78 -15.50
C THR A 598 -2.88 38.20 -16.83
N LEU A 599 -2.66 38.94 -17.92
CA LEU A 599 -3.16 38.63 -19.27
C LEU A 599 -2.07 38.82 -20.33
N PRO A 600 -2.15 38.11 -21.48
CA PRO A 600 -1.26 38.36 -22.61
C PRO A 600 -1.60 39.69 -23.31
N ALA A 601 -0.60 40.28 -23.96
CA ALA A 601 -0.78 41.46 -24.79
C ALA A 601 -1.86 41.25 -25.87
N GLY A 602 -2.84 42.16 -25.95
CA GLY A 602 -3.96 42.07 -26.90
C GLY A 602 -5.20 41.36 -26.36
N ALA A 603 -5.15 40.78 -25.15
CA ALA A 603 -6.34 40.23 -24.50
C ALA A 603 -7.38 41.32 -24.17
N PRO A 604 -8.69 41.02 -24.26
CA PRO A 604 -9.73 41.96 -23.84
C PRO A 604 -9.64 42.23 -22.33
N ALA A 605 -10.05 43.43 -21.93
CA ALA A 605 -10.14 43.77 -20.52
C ALA A 605 -11.22 42.91 -19.82
N PRO A 606 -10.98 42.47 -18.58
CA PRO A 606 -11.96 41.69 -17.82
C PRO A 606 -13.23 42.48 -17.55
N SER A 607 -14.37 41.79 -17.48
CA SER A 607 -15.68 42.39 -17.19
C SER A 607 -15.70 42.98 -15.76
N PRO A 608 -16.02 44.27 -15.57
CA PRO A 608 -15.92 44.91 -14.25
C PRO A 608 -16.85 44.34 -13.17
N GLY A 609 -17.99 43.76 -13.56
CA GLY A 609 -19.08 43.40 -12.64
C GLY A 609 -18.86 42.17 -11.76
N ALA A 610 -17.85 41.35 -12.04
CA ALA A 610 -17.59 40.11 -11.30
C ALA A 610 -16.56 40.25 -10.16
N PHE A 611 -15.85 41.38 -10.08
CA PHE A 611 -14.77 41.59 -9.12
C PHE A 611 -15.22 42.48 -7.96
N ALA A 612 -14.97 42.02 -6.74
CA ALA A 612 -15.21 42.76 -5.50
C ALA A 612 -13.92 42.83 -4.67
N PRO A 613 -13.35 44.02 -4.40
CA PRO A 613 -13.72 45.31 -4.98
C PRO A 613 -13.46 45.34 -6.50
N PRO A 614 -14.06 46.30 -7.24
CA PRO A 614 -13.80 46.48 -8.66
C PRO A 614 -12.31 46.70 -8.97
N LEU A 615 -11.85 46.13 -10.10
CA LEU A 615 -10.46 46.24 -10.55
C LEU A 615 -10.08 47.70 -10.84
N VAL A 616 -8.88 48.10 -10.42
CA VAL A 616 -8.26 49.38 -10.83
C VAL A 616 -7.10 49.12 -11.81
N PRO A 617 -6.60 50.11 -12.55
CA PRO A 617 -5.58 49.88 -13.57
C PRO A 617 -4.30 49.16 -13.09
N GLY A 618 -3.92 49.32 -11.82
CA GLY A 618 -2.74 48.62 -11.25
C GLY A 618 -2.98 47.13 -10.92
N ASP A 619 -4.23 46.68 -10.87
CA ASP A 619 -4.59 45.29 -10.60
C ASP A 619 -4.41 44.40 -11.83
N VAL A 620 -4.44 44.99 -13.03
CA VAL A 620 -4.37 44.27 -14.30
C VAL A 620 -2.98 44.43 -14.90
N GLN A 621 -2.23 43.33 -14.97
CA GLN A 621 -0.92 43.27 -15.60
C GLN A 621 -1.03 42.64 -16.98
N VAL A 622 -0.65 43.41 -18.01
CA VAL A 622 -0.52 42.89 -19.37
C VAL A 622 0.94 42.54 -19.62
N ARG A 623 1.22 41.28 -19.96
CA ARG A 623 2.58 40.78 -20.20
C ARG A 623 2.74 40.34 -21.66
N PRO A 624 3.93 40.53 -22.27
CA PRO A 624 4.22 39.94 -23.57
C PRO A 624 4.28 38.42 -23.45
N VAL A 625 4.04 37.72 -24.56
CA VAL A 625 4.16 36.26 -24.64
C VAL A 625 5.63 35.89 -24.82
N CYS A 626 6.08 34.84 -24.13
CA CYS A 626 7.44 34.31 -24.27
C CYS A 626 7.60 33.66 -25.65
N THR A 627 8.73 33.93 -26.31
CA THR A 627 9.11 33.25 -27.56
C THR A 627 10.28 32.28 -27.36
N GLY A 628 10.77 32.14 -26.12
CA GLY A 628 11.85 31.22 -25.76
C GLY A 628 12.13 31.20 -24.24
N PRO A 629 13.02 30.31 -23.77
CA PRO A 629 13.28 30.05 -22.35
C PRO A 629 13.80 31.23 -21.52
N SER A 630 14.32 32.28 -22.17
CA SER A 630 15.04 33.37 -21.47
C SER A 630 14.66 34.78 -21.93
N GLN A 631 13.57 34.96 -22.71
CA GLN A 631 13.18 36.31 -23.16
C GLN A 631 11.68 36.49 -23.41
N PRO A 632 11.14 37.70 -23.12
CA PRO A 632 11.67 38.75 -22.23
C PRO A 632 11.42 38.46 -20.73
N ALA A 633 12.16 39.10 -19.82
CA ALA A 633 11.98 38.91 -18.37
C ALA A 633 10.54 39.23 -17.94
N GLY A 634 9.88 38.26 -17.31
CA GLY A 634 8.49 38.40 -16.90
C GLY A 634 7.44 38.25 -18.02
N CYS A 635 7.78 37.63 -19.16
CA CYS A 635 6.80 37.22 -20.16
C CYS A 635 5.88 36.09 -19.65
N LEU A 636 4.71 35.92 -20.31
CA LEU A 636 3.82 34.78 -20.09
C LEU A 636 4.19 33.65 -21.05
N VAL A 637 4.41 32.45 -20.52
CA VAL A 637 4.63 31.25 -21.35
C VAL A 637 3.38 31.01 -22.19
N PRO A 638 3.46 30.99 -23.54
CA PRO A 638 2.30 30.71 -24.39
C PRO A 638 1.71 29.33 -24.11
N CYS A 639 0.46 29.16 -24.55
CA CYS A 639 -0.18 27.85 -24.61
C CYS A 639 0.07 27.24 -25.99
N PRO A 640 0.80 26.12 -26.07
CA PRO A 640 1.06 25.45 -27.33
C PRO A 640 -0.21 24.79 -27.87
N ALA A 641 -0.28 24.58 -29.18
CA ALA A 641 -1.41 23.95 -29.84
C ALA A 641 -0.95 22.65 -30.52
N CYS A 642 -0.93 21.56 -29.75
CA CYS A 642 -0.32 20.31 -30.22
C CYS A 642 -0.99 19.80 -31.51
N GLY A 643 -0.19 19.33 -32.46
CA GLY A 643 -0.65 18.75 -33.71
C GLY A 643 -1.05 19.77 -34.78
N ASN A 644 -0.69 21.04 -34.62
CA ASN A 644 -0.95 22.09 -35.61
C ASN A 644 0.12 22.11 -36.73
N GLY A 645 1.20 21.35 -36.59
CA GLY A 645 2.28 21.23 -37.57
C GLY A 645 3.25 22.41 -37.56
N GLN A 646 3.33 23.15 -36.45
CA GLN A 646 4.28 24.22 -36.21
C GLN A 646 4.92 24.04 -34.82
N VAL A 647 6.25 24.04 -34.74
CA VAL A 647 6.93 23.98 -33.44
C VAL A 647 7.01 25.40 -32.86
N GLU A 648 6.22 25.66 -31.83
CA GLU A 648 6.22 26.95 -31.13
C GLU A 648 6.66 26.79 -29.67
N TYR A 649 7.41 27.73 -29.09
CA TYR A 649 7.76 27.64 -27.68
C TYR A 649 6.48 27.50 -26.81
N PRO A 650 6.42 26.63 -25.78
CA PRO A 650 7.43 25.70 -25.31
C PRO A 650 7.32 24.27 -25.89
N GLU A 651 6.50 24.06 -26.92
CA GLU A 651 6.36 22.78 -27.62
C GLU A 651 7.69 22.26 -28.17
N THR A 652 7.84 20.93 -28.16
CA THR A 652 9.02 20.25 -28.71
C THR A 652 8.70 19.26 -29.82
N CYS A 653 7.41 19.04 -30.10
CA CYS A 653 6.92 18.16 -31.17
C CYS A 653 6.39 19.00 -32.36
N ASP A 654 5.69 18.41 -33.34
CA ASP A 654 5.17 19.08 -34.56
C ASP A 654 6.12 19.38 -35.75
N ASN A 655 7.33 18.81 -35.80
CA ASN A 655 8.29 19.04 -36.91
C ASN A 655 8.03 18.24 -38.22
N GLY A 656 6.82 17.72 -38.44
CA GLY A 656 6.48 16.93 -39.63
C GLY A 656 7.17 15.56 -39.71
N ILE A 657 7.45 15.06 -40.93
CA ILE A 657 7.97 13.70 -41.24
C ILE A 657 9.36 13.41 -40.63
N GLY A 658 10.01 14.40 -39.99
CA GLY A 658 11.34 14.27 -39.40
C GLY A 658 11.45 13.32 -38.19
N ASN A 659 10.32 12.91 -37.60
CA ASN A 659 10.29 12.16 -36.34
C ASN A 659 9.74 10.71 -36.46
N GLY A 660 9.99 10.04 -37.59
CA GLY A 660 9.80 8.58 -37.71
C GLY A 660 8.37 8.06 -37.53
N PRO A 661 8.16 6.73 -37.57
CA PRO A 661 6.81 6.12 -37.61
C PRO A 661 6.05 6.12 -36.27
N CYS A 662 6.60 6.67 -35.18
CA CYS A 662 6.00 6.64 -33.84
C CYS A 662 6.23 7.92 -33.03
N GLN A 663 5.90 9.11 -33.57
CA GLN A 663 5.86 10.37 -32.81
C GLN A 663 4.75 11.34 -33.25
N PRO A 664 3.47 11.14 -32.87
CA PRO A 664 2.56 12.26 -32.68
C PRO A 664 3.02 13.11 -31.49
N CYS A 665 2.62 14.38 -31.45
CA CYS A 665 2.70 15.15 -30.22
C CYS A 665 1.97 14.41 -29.08
N SER A 666 2.61 14.33 -27.91
CA SER A 666 1.88 13.89 -26.72
C SER A 666 0.74 14.85 -26.42
N ALA A 667 -0.15 14.39 -25.55
CA ALA A 667 -1.11 15.21 -24.83
C ALA A 667 -0.56 16.59 -24.39
N ASN A 668 0.70 16.63 -23.94
CA ASN A 668 1.31 17.79 -23.30
C ASN A 668 2.21 18.59 -24.28
N CYS A 669 2.03 18.40 -25.59
CA CYS A 669 2.84 18.99 -26.67
C CYS A 669 4.35 18.72 -26.51
N ARG A 670 4.69 17.50 -26.08
CA ARG A 670 6.08 17.01 -26.00
C ARG A 670 6.28 15.82 -26.92
N THR A 671 7.50 15.66 -27.42
CA THR A 671 7.95 14.40 -28.03
C THR A 671 8.04 13.32 -26.98
N PHE A 672 7.54 12.11 -27.28
CA PHE A 672 7.70 10.92 -26.43
C PHE A 672 8.12 9.73 -27.28
N THR A 673 8.74 8.72 -26.67
CA THR A 673 9.14 7.48 -27.34
C THR A 673 8.25 6.35 -26.84
N CYS A 674 7.50 5.69 -27.74
CA CYS A 674 6.68 4.53 -27.40
C CYS A 674 7.48 3.25 -27.13
N ASN A 675 8.82 3.27 -27.22
CA ASN A 675 9.65 2.08 -27.08
C ASN A 675 9.87 1.76 -25.59
N ASP A 676 9.33 0.65 -25.09
CA ASP A 676 9.53 0.17 -23.71
C ASP A 676 10.85 -0.62 -23.54
N ASN A 677 11.65 -0.71 -24.61
CA ASN A 677 12.87 -1.52 -24.71
C ASN A 677 12.65 -3.00 -24.43
N ASN A 678 11.40 -3.48 -24.46
CA ASN A 678 11.08 -4.88 -24.33
C ASN A 678 10.97 -5.50 -25.74
N PRO A 679 11.93 -6.36 -26.16
CA PRO A 679 11.87 -6.97 -27.48
C PRO A 679 10.71 -7.96 -27.64
N CYS A 680 10.00 -8.28 -26.54
CA CYS A 680 8.82 -9.14 -26.54
C CYS A 680 7.50 -8.37 -26.60
N THR A 681 7.53 -7.06 -26.77
CA THR A 681 6.36 -6.24 -27.08
C THR A 681 6.52 -5.64 -28.47
N THR A 682 5.40 -5.47 -29.16
CA THR A 682 5.32 -4.62 -30.34
C THR A 682 4.80 -3.28 -29.87
N ASP A 683 5.68 -2.29 -29.92
CA ASP A 683 5.37 -0.93 -29.50
C ASP A 683 4.72 -0.17 -30.64
N THR A 684 3.47 0.20 -30.43
CA THR A 684 2.67 0.94 -31.40
C THR A 684 2.09 2.17 -30.74
N CYS A 685 2.10 3.31 -31.43
CA CYS A 685 1.45 4.50 -30.90
C CYS A 685 0.03 4.60 -31.45
N ASP A 686 -0.95 4.62 -30.55
CA ASP A 686 -2.37 4.86 -30.85
C ASP A 686 -2.74 6.31 -30.49
N VAL A 687 -3.48 6.98 -31.37
CA VAL A 687 -3.84 8.41 -31.22
C VAL A 687 -4.86 8.68 -30.11
N LEU A 688 -5.59 7.66 -29.64
CA LEU A 688 -6.50 7.74 -28.49
C LEU A 688 -5.90 7.08 -27.23
N ALA A 689 -5.16 5.97 -27.38
CA ALA A 689 -4.70 5.13 -26.28
C ALA A 689 -3.24 5.40 -25.85
N GLY A 690 -2.44 6.14 -26.63
CA GLY A 690 -1.04 6.43 -26.33
C GLY A 690 -0.10 5.28 -26.75
N CYS A 691 0.94 5.01 -25.97
CA CYS A 691 1.81 3.85 -26.21
C CYS A 691 1.02 2.56 -25.96
N VAL A 692 0.93 1.72 -26.98
CA VAL A 692 0.34 0.39 -26.92
C VAL A 692 1.46 -0.63 -27.08
N HIS A 693 1.76 -1.31 -25.97
CA HIS A 693 2.75 -2.38 -25.91
C HIS A 693 2.02 -3.72 -26.07
N THR A 694 2.00 -4.26 -27.29
CA THR A 694 1.31 -5.53 -27.55
C THR A 694 2.27 -6.68 -27.34
N THR A 695 2.01 -7.56 -26.37
CA THR A 695 2.87 -8.72 -26.13
C THR A 695 2.92 -9.65 -27.34
N ILE A 696 4.13 -10.04 -27.73
CA ILE A 696 4.39 -11.01 -28.79
C ILE A 696 4.23 -12.41 -28.20
N LEU A 697 3.16 -13.10 -28.59
CA LEU A 697 2.81 -14.43 -28.11
C LEU A 697 3.94 -15.44 -28.39
N GLY A 698 4.52 -16.00 -27.31
CA GLY A 698 5.62 -16.97 -27.37
C GLY A 698 7.04 -16.39 -27.27
N CYS A 699 7.18 -15.07 -27.05
CA CYS A 699 8.48 -14.45 -26.82
C CYS A 699 8.94 -14.66 -25.36
N THR A 700 10.12 -15.25 -25.19
CA THR A 700 10.83 -15.38 -23.91
C THR A 700 12.16 -14.65 -24.01
N THR A 701 12.36 -13.58 -23.22
CA THR A 701 13.63 -12.85 -23.16
C THR A 701 14.71 -13.74 -22.55
N THR A 702 15.64 -14.20 -23.37
CA THR A 702 16.88 -14.84 -22.89
C THR A 702 17.96 -13.76 -22.92
N THR A 703 18.26 -13.16 -21.77
CA THR A 703 19.30 -12.13 -21.65
C THR A 703 20.64 -12.71 -22.11
N THR A 704 21.02 -12.39 -23.34
CA THR A 704 22.31 -12.79 -23.92
C THR A 704 23.25 -11.61 -23.77
N THR A 705 24.07 -11.63 -22.74
CA THR A 705 25.15 -10.66 -22.54
C THR A 705 26.28 -10.96 -23.54
N LEU A 706 26.34 -10.17 -24.62
CA LEU A 706 27.53 -10.08 -25.47
C LEU A 706 28.48 -9.03 -24.87
N PRO A 707 29.77 -9.34 -24.67
CA PRO A 707 30.71 -8.39 -24.10
C PRO A 707 31.16 -7.43 -25.21
N THR A 708 30.64 -6.21 -25.22
CA THR A 708 31.26 -5.09 -25.91
C THR A 708 31.77 -4.11 -24.87
N THR A 709 33.07 -3.90 -24.87
CA THR A 709 33.84 -3.01 -23.99
C THR A 709 33.60 -1.53 -24.32
N GLN A 710 32.34 -1.10 -24.33
CA GLN A 710 31.95 0.30 -24.49
C GLN A 710 31.30 0.74 -23.18
N VAL A 711 31.93 1.68 -22.47
CA VAL A 711 31.38 2.30 -21.27
C VAL A 711 30.08 3.03 -21.67
N PRO A 712 28.94 2.72 -21.04
CA PRO A 712 27.68 3.40 -21.33
C PRO A 712 27.80 4.92 -21.17
N CYS A 713 27.14 5.67 -22.05
CA CYS A 713 27.05 7.11 -21.91
C CYS A 713 26.30 7.44 -20.60
N GLY A 714 26.90 8.24 -19.72
CA GLY A 714 26.40 8.50 -18.37
C GLY A 714 27.06 7.70 -17.24
N ASP A 715 27.78 6.61 -17.53
CA ASP A 715 28.51 5.82 -16.52
C ASP A 715 29.88 6.47 -16.23
N VAL A 716 29.85 7.59 -15.52
CA VAL A 716 31.06 8.39 -15.22
C VAL A 716 31.98 7.70 -14.21
N ASN A 717 31.46 6.72 -13.50
CA ASN A 717 32.17 5.96 -12.47
C ASN A 717 32.74 4.62 -12.98
N GLY A 718 32.27 4.16 -14.15
CA GLY A 718 32.71 2.98 -14.88
C GLY A 718 32.40 1.66 -14.18
N ASP A 719 31.24 1.54 -13.54
CA ASP A 719 30.73 0.31 -12.93
C ASP A 719 29.86 -0.53 -13.89
N GLY A 720 29.58 0.01 -15.08
CA GLY A 720 28.80 -0.62 -16.14
C GLY A 720 27.30 -0.34 -16.09
N ILE A 721 26.83 0.48 -15.15
CA ILE A 721 25.42 0.83 -14.96
C ILE A 721 25.30 2.36 -14.88
N VAL A 722 24.32 2.94 -15.56
CA VAL A 722 24.01 4.38 -15.44
C VAL A 722 22.92 4.55 -14.38
N ASN A 723 23.24 5.17 -13.24
CA ASN A 723 22.30 5.29 -12.12
C ASN A 723 22.49 6.59 -11.30
N ILE A 724 21.77 6.71 -10.18
CA ILE A 724 21.87 7.88 -9.28
C ILE A 724 23.28 8.09 -8.70
N GLY A 725 24.09 7.04 -8.63
CA GLY A 725 25.50 7.12 -8.25
C GLY A 725 26.33 7.97 -9.22
N ASP A 726 26.10 7.83 -10.53
CA ASP A 726 26.72 8.67 -11.56
C ASP A 726 26.22 10.11 -11.48
N ALA A 727 24.91 10.29 -11.31
CA ALA A 727 24.28 11.60 -11.14
C ALA A 727 24.90 12.37 -9.97
N LEU A 728 25.11 11.70 -8.83
CA LEU A 728 25.73 12.29 -7.65
C LEU A 728 27.17 12.75 -7.92
N LEU A 729 27.95 11.97 -8.67
CA LEU A 729 29.32 12.34 -9.02
C LEU A 729 29.37 13.57 -9.92
N VAL A 730 28.45 13.66 -10.89
CA VAL A 730 28.33 14.84 -11.76
C VAL A 730 27.86 16.06 -10.98
N ALA A 731 26.87 15.90 -10.09
CA ALA A 731 26.40 16.99 -9.22
C ALA A 731 27.53 17.51 -8.30
N GLN A 732 28.35 16.61 -7.74
CA GLN A 732 29.53 16.97 -6.93
C GLN A 732 30.56 17.77 -7.73
N VAL A 733 30.71 17.48 -9.03
CA VAL A 733 31.60 18.24 -9.92
C VAL A 733 31.06 19.66 -10.14
N ASP A 734 29.76 19.82 -10.41
CA ASP A 734 29.12 21.11 -10.62
C ASP A 734 29.23 22.04 -9.40
N VAL A 735 29.03 21.50 -8.19
CA VAL A 735 29.13 22.28 -6.94
C VAL A 735 30.56 22.40 -6.39
N GLY A 736 31.56 21.90 -7.11
CA GLY A 736 32.98 22.00 -6.73
C GLY A 736 33.41 21.13 -5.53
N LEU A 737 32.58 20.17 -5.11
CA LEU A 737 32.92 19.18 -4.09
C LEU A 737 33.84 18.07 -4.63
N ARG A 738 33.90 17.93 -5.95
CA ARG A 738 34.76 17.01 -6.69
C ARG A 738 35.35 17.74 -7.89
N GLN A 739 36.61 17.46 -8.23
CA GLN A 739 37.20 17.94 -9.48
C GLN A 739 36.85 17.00 -10.62
N CYS A 740 36.62 17.53 -11.82
CA CYS A 740 36.29 16.74 -13.02
C CYS A 740 37.32 15.63 -13.32
N SER A 741 38.60 15.88 -13.04
CA SER A 741 39.70 14.90 -13.17
C SER A 741 39.55 13.67 -12.26
N GLN A 742 38.61 13.68 -11.32
CA GLN A 742 38.31 12.59 -10.41
C GLN A 742 37.13 11.72 -10.87
N LEU A 743 36.51 12.04 -12.01
CA LEU A 743 35.62 11.11 -12.73
C LEU A 743 36.47 10.07 -13.46
N LYS A 744 36.01 8.82 -13.50
CA LYS A 744 36.74 7.74 -14.18
C LYS A 744 36.56 7.82 -15.70
N HIS A 745 35.37 8.23 -16.12
CA HIS A 745 35.00 8.45 -17.52
C HIS A 745 34.35 9.83 -17.70
N PRO A 746 35.11 10.93 -17.60
CA PRO A 746 34.56 12.28 -17.84
C PRO A 746 34.04 12.47 -19.27
N GLU A 747 34.56 11.69 -20.24
CA GLU A 747 34.16 11.73 -21.64
C GLU A 747 32.71 11.32 -21.89
N VAL A 748 32.05 10.66 -20.93
CA VAL A 748 30.65 10.25 -21.01
C VAL A 748 29.72 11.07 -20.11
N CYS A 749 30.16 12.24 -19.62
CA CYS A 749 29.35 13.05 -18.70
C CYS A 749 28.27 13.90 -19.39
N ASP A 750 28.56 14.44 -20.59
CA ASP A 750 27.64 15.33 -21.32
C ASP A 750 26.51 14.53 -21.99
N VAL A 751 25.50 14.15 -21.18
CA VAL A 751 24.34 13.35 -21.60
C VAL A 751 23.22 14.21 -22.19
N ASN A 752 23.31 15.53 -22.03
CA ASN A 752 22.32 16.49 -22.53
C ASN A 752 22.77 17.23 -23.81
N ARG A 753 24.06 17.14 -24.18
CA ARG A 753 24.74 17.74 -25.33
C ARG A 753 24.86 19.26 -25.29
N ASP A 754 24.93 19.85 -24.12
CA ASP A 754 25.21 21.28 -23.92
C ASP A 754 26.71 21.61 -23.92
N SER A 755 27.57 20.59 -24.14
CA SER A 755 29.03 20.69 -24.11
C SER A 755 29.62 20.97 -22.73
N ALA A 756 28.85 20.74 -21.66
CA ALA A 756 29.28 20.82 -20.29
C ALA A 756 28.99 19.51 -19.55
N CYS A 757 29.58 19.38 -18.36
CA CYS A 757 29.34 18.29 -17.42
C CYS A 757 28.85 18.95 -16.12
N ASN A 758 27.54 19.12 -16.00
CA ASN A 758 26.92 19.98 -14.98
C ASN A 758 25.65 19.38 -14.38
N ILE A 759 24.94 20.15 -13.54
CA ILE A 759 23.72 19.67 -12.86
C ILE A 759 22.60 19.24 -13.83
N GLY A 760 22.57 19.75 -15.07
CA GLY A 760 21.65 19.33 -16.12
C GLY A 760 21.89 17.90 -16.59
N ASP A 761 23.15 17.45 -16.63
CA ASP A 761 23.52 16.05 -16.90
C ASP A 761 23.16 15.14 -15.72
N ALA A 762 23.49 15.59 -14.50
CA ALA A 762 23.12 14.88 -13.27
C ALA A 762 21.61 14.66 -13.16
N LEU A 763 20.81 15.67 -13.50
CA LEU A 763 19.36 15.56 -13.46
C LEU A 763 18.84 14.52 -14.45
N ARG A 764 19.41 14.44 -15.65
CA ARG A 764 19.04 13.40 -16.63
C ARG A 764 19.42 12.00 -16.17
N LEU A 765 20.62 11.84 -15.62
CA LEU A 765 21.07 10.56 -15.05
C LEU A 765 20.11 10.10 -13.94
N ALA A 766 19.74 11.01 -13.03
CA ALA A 766 18.78 10.73 -11.97
C ALA A 766 17.38 10.40 -12.51
N GLN A 767 16.89 11.17 -13.49
CA GLN A 767 15.59 10.92 -14.14
C GLN A 767 15.55 9.55 -14.82
N CYS A 768 16.66 9.06 -15.36
CA CYS A 768 16.67 7.76 -16.01
C CYS A 768 16.65 6.60 -15.01
N ASP A 769 17.37 6.75 -13.88
CA ASP A 769 17.41 5.77 -12.81
C ASP A 769 16.01 5.52 -12.21
N VAL A 770 15.20 6.58 -12.11
CA VAL A 770 13.79 6.51 -11.66
C VAL A 770 12.80 6.22 -12.79
N GLY A 771 13.28 5.89 -14.00
CA GLY A 771 12.43 5.49 -15.13
C GLY A 771 11.65 6.62 -15.82
N LEU A 772 11.92 7.89 -15.49
CA LEU A 772 11.27 9.05 -16.12
C LEU A 772 11.78 9.29 -17.55
N ILE A 773 13.04 8.91 -17.85
CA ILE A 773 13.63 8.94 -19.20
C ILE A 773 14.48 7.69 -19.46
N SER A 774 14.89 7.44 -20.71
CA SER A 774 15.79 6.32 -21.02
C SER A 774 17.24 6.61 -20.61
N CYS A 775 17.92 5.63 -19.99
CA CYS A 775 19.37 5.69 -19.72
C CYS A 775 20.24 5.45 -20.97
N ALA A 776 19.64 5.25 -22.15
CA ALA A 776 20.36 5.16 -23.41
C ALA A 776 20.71 6.57 -23.93
N PHE A 777 21.65 7.22 -23.25
CA PHE A 777 22.08 8.56 -23.62
C PHE A 777 23.01 8.56 -24.83
N PRO A 778 22.96 9.59 -25.67
CA PRO A 778 23.96 9.80 -26.69
C PRO A 778 24.88 10.98 -26.33
N CYS A 779 26.08 10.69 -25.85
CA CYS A 779 27.03 11.68 -25.33
C CYS A 779 27.76 12.45 -26.43
N THR A 780 28.11 13.70 -26.15
CA THR A 780 29.24 14.36 -26.81
C THR A 780 30.50 14.11 -25.97
N PRO A 781 31.64 13.73 -26.56
CA PRO A 781 32.87 13.55 -25.78
C PRO A 781 33.25 14.84 -25.06
N PHE A 782 33.13 14.84 -23.74
CA PHE A 782 33.51 15.96 -22.88
C PHE A 782 34.96 15.81 -22.44
N VAL A 783 35.69 16.93 -22.34
CA VAL A 783 37.07 16.94 -21.82
C VAL A 783 37.12 17.96 -20.69
N CYS A 784 37.52 17.50 -19.50
CA CYS A 784 37.74 18.39 -18.36
C CYS A 784 38.74 19.49 -18.75
N GLN A 785 38.34 20.76 -18.60
CA GLN A 785 39.24 21.91 -18.75
C GLN A 785 39.81 22.36 -17.40
#